data_AF-A0A5E4QQC7-F1
#
_entry.id   AF-A0A5E4QQC7-F1
#
_cell.length_a   1.000
_cell.length_b   1.000
_cell.length_c   1.000
_cell.angle_alpha   90.00
_cell.angle_beta   90.00
_cell.angle_gamma   90.00
#
_symmetry.space_group_name_H-M   'P 1'
#
loop_
_entity.id
_entity.type
_entity.pdbx_description
1 polymer ?
#
loop_
_entity_poly.entity_id
_entity_poly.type
_entity_poly.pdbx_seq_one_letter_code
_entity_poly.pdbx_strand_id
1 'polypeptide(L)'
;MEFFILFIIFQFVSQSCARLYLDDFPNLYPFDRDLHERVLDKEMCQRQLYHMIFEDTGILTQFVDAGARTPKGLLKGNLRDMGNYHQCLSIRQDALDMTFEGKYCLINVPFNQEFDIPSLEWPIFNVNTIKVDGYLELLEQNELKYSQLRNALSIRPDILDSTSRLGNDNTTIIRNLGLKFAICIPKVCTTHEAINSIINVTSNGFVYEDDMCRLPNDRHWVAGDYVAIVLFSIIGFMILVSTSYDLYHLFYLKRSSKRMHPLRLFSAYSNLADLLRCSDKPGSLECLDGIRAIAMIWVVLGHTFFILLYVTANILDIAEWYQKVVSISVTGAFLTVDTFFMLSGLLIVYISYVKFTPKSLLMNLHKFYLGRLLRMFPLLAAVILFEVSLFNRISDGGFWYLAAENVHKCRAFWWTTLLYIQNFVNPQEACLAVTWYLAIDVQLHIISPLVLFWLLRGSKRSSWSALIIGLTVSLLVATLYIFLTDTANNYYTLYYFNVLTRSPPFFVGMIVGYILRIYRNKKVQMSRLLAAFLTLISIGMTHLMLYLNFLISQFDWDNQTATNFINAFSRTIWAASVGWIIFVCVKGYGGPINWFLCLQIWKIPAKVSYGMYLVHYSMMFAFYSSAVEPVYFTVTSVLFRFVAFLSLTIILAILVTALIDNPIAMLLKSLMDIKPPQEKPLTKDSREISDGQTNTPSLASRGCNVCQAFEPNENENGEKNNEKSK
;
A
#
# COMPACT_ATOMS: atom_id res chain seq x y z
N MET A 1 -15.51 1.90 -28.91
CA MET A 1 -16.63 2.73 -28.44
C MET A 1 -17.60 1.85 -27.65
N GLU A 2 -18.03 0.71 -28.19
CA GLU A 2 -18.84 -0.29 -27.49
C GLU A 2 -18.22 -0.79 -26.18
N PHE A 3 -16.92 -1.08 -26.15
CA PHE A 3 -16.23 -1.48 -24.90
C PHE A 3 -16.22 -0.37 -23.82
N PHE A 4 -16.23 0.89 -24.25
CA PHE A 4 -16.22 2.05 -23.34
C PHE A 4 -17.62 2.34 -22.78
N ILE A 5 -18.64 2.14 -23.61
CA ILE A 5 -20.05 2.21 -23.19
C ILE A 5 -20.39 1.03 -22.29
N LEU A 6 -19.94 -0.20 -22.61
CA LEU A 6 -20.04 -1.37 -21.73
C LEU A 6 -19.31 -1.15 -20.41
N PHE A 7 -18.12 -0.53 -20.42
CA PHE A 7 -17.40 -0.18 -19.19
C PHE A 7 -18.20 0.80 -18.33
N ILE A 8 -18.75 1.88 -18.91
CA ILE A 8 -19.54 2.87 -18.18
C ILE A 8 -20.88 2.29 -17.68
N ILE A 9 -21.57 1.49 -18.50
CA ILE A 9 -22.80 0.80 -18.09
C ILE A 9 -22.51 -0.21 -16.98
N PHE A 10 -21.40 -0.95 -17.09
CA PHE A 10 -20.95 -1.86 -16.03
C PHE A 10 -20.58 -1.09 -14.74
N GLN A 11 -19.94 0.09 -14.83
CA GLN A 11 -19.70 0.96 -13.67
C GLN A 11 -21.01 1.35 -12.99
N PHE A 12 -22.00 1.80 -13.76
CA PHE A 12 -23.29 2.25 -13.24
C PHE A 12 -24.11 1.11 -12.61
N VAL A 13 -24.13 -0.07 -13.26
CA VAL A 13 -24.82 -1.27 -12.74
C VAL A 13 -24.09 -1.84 -11.52
N SER A 14 -22.75 -1.78 -11.48
CA SER A 14 -21.97 -2.26 -10.34
C SER A 14 -22.16 -1.39 -9.08
N GLN A 15 -22.31 -0.07 -9.24
CA GLN A 15 -22.63 0.84 -8.12
C GLN A 15 -23.97 0.51 -7.46
N SER A 16 -24.97 0.08 -8.25
CA SER A 16 -26.29 -0.31 -7.72
C SER A 16 -26.30 -1.69 -7.05
N CYS A 17 -25.43 -2.62 -7.47
CA CYS A 17 -25.38 -3.98 -6.92
C CYS A 17 -24.44 -4.12 -5.70
N ALA A 18 -23.39 -3.31 -5.59
CA ALA A 18 -22.35 -3.50 -4.56
C ALA A 18 -22.75 -3.07 -3.13
N ARG A 19 -23.84 -2.29 -2.97
CA ARG A 19 -24.30 -1.82 -1.65
C ARG A 19 -24.97 -2.90 -0.76
N LEU A 20 -25.01 -4.16 -1.19
CA LEU A 20 -25.83 -5.22 -0.57
C LEU A 20 -25.04 -6.45 -0.06
N TYR A 21 -23.70 -6.43 0.01
CA TYR A 21 -22.95 -7.67 -0.27
C TYR A 21 -21.91 -8.17 0.76
N LEU A 22 -21.92 -7.72 2.03
CA LEU A 22 -20.98 -8.25 3.04
C LEU A 22 -21.60 -9.28 4.00
N ASP A 23 -22.85 -9.09 4.42
CA ASP A 23 -23.49 -10.00 5.38
C ASP A 23 -24.07 -11.28 4.75
N ASP A 24 -24.30 -11.30 3.42
CA ASP A 24 -24.99 -12.39 2.72
C ASP A 24 -24.09 -13.58 2.28
N PHE A 25 -22.77 -13.52 2.52
CA PHE A 25 -21.84 -14.58 2.12
C PHE A 25 -21.06 -15.16 3.31
N PRO A 26 -21.67 -16.05 4.11
CA PRO A 26 -21.02 -16.67 5.27
C PRO A 26 -19.71 -17.41 4.94
N ASN A 27 -19.54 -17.89 3.70
CA ASN A 27 -18.33 -18.56 3.22
C ASN A 27 -17.11 -17.63 3.00
N LEU A 28 -17.25 -16.31 3.17
CA LEU A 28 -16.14 -15.37 3.03
C LEU A 28 -15.39 -15.14 4.34
N TYR A 29 -15.92 -15.59 5.48
CA TYR A 29 -15.24 -15.40 6.77
C TYR A 29 -13.89 -16.14 6.80
N PRO A 30 -12.86 -15.54 7.42
CA PRO A 30 -11.51 -16.11 7.46
C PRO A 30 -11.38 -17.31 8.42
N PHE A 31 -12.41 -17.62 9.21
CA PHE A 31 -12.50 -18.77 10.11
C PHE A 31 -13.86 -19.48 9.99
N ASP A 32 -13.91 -20.74 10.43
CA ASP A 32 -15.11 -21.57 10.45
C ASP A 32 -16.03 -21.18 11.62
N ARG A 33 -17.13 -20.48 11.33
CA ARG A 33 -18.15 -20.12 12.33
C ARG A 33 -18.90 -21.34 12.86
N ASP A 34 -19.19 -22.31 12.02
CA ASP A 34 -19.89 -23.52 12.41
C ASP A 34 -19.05 -24.36 13.38
N LEU A 35 -17.72 -24.32 13.25
CA LEU A 35 -16.83 -24.99 14.21
C LEU A 35 -17.00 -24.41 15.61
N HIS A 36 -17.17 -23.09 15.74
CA HIS A 36 -17.38 -22.46 17.03
C HIS A 36 -18.68 -22.96 17.68
N GLU A 37 -19.77 -23.05 16.93
CA GLU A 37 -21.06 -23.53 17.44
C GLU A 37 -21.03 -25.03 17.77
N ARG A 38 -20.39 -25.84 16.91
CA ARG A 38 -20.32 -27.31 17.10
C ARG A 38 -19.54 -27.75 18.32
N VAL A 39 -18.59 -26.96 18.81
CA VAL A 39 -17.76 -27.34 19.97
C VAL A 39 -18.43 -27.00 21.30
N LEU A 40 -19.51 -26.21 21.31
CA LEU A 40 -20.18 -25.81 22.54
C LEU A 40 -20.99 -26.98 23.12
N ASP A 41 -20.73 -27.30 24.38
CA ASP A 41 -21.47 -28.31 25.14
C ASP A 41 -21.67 -27.79 26.56
N LYS A 42 -22.91 -27.45 26.89
CA LYS A 42 -23.27 -26.85 28.17
C LYS A 42 -23.04 -27.79 29.36
N GLU A 43 -23.34 -29.08 29.21
CA GLU A 43 -23.19 -30.05 30.29
C GLU A 43 -21.70 -30.32 30.55
N MET A 44 -20.93 -30.52 29.48
CA MET A 44 -19.48 -30.70 29.58
C MET A 44 -18.79 -29.44 30.12
N CYS A 45 -19.22 -28.25 29.70
CA CYS A 45 -18.71 -26.98 30.20
C CYS A 45 -18.90 -26.86 31.72
N GLN A 46 -20.10 -27.13 32.24
CA GLN A 46 -20.36 -27.06 33.68
C GLN A 46 -19.51 -28.05 34.48
N ARG A 47 -19.32 -29.27 33.97
CA ARG A 47 -18.44 -30.27 34.59
C ARG A 47 -16.98 -29.83 34.61
N GLN A 48 -16.47 -29.29 33.49
CA GLN A 48 -15.10 -28.78 33.40
C GLN A 48 -14.89 -27.57 34.33
N LEU A 49 -15.83 -26.63 34.37
CA LEU A 49 -15.78 -25.47 35.27
C LEU A 49 -15.79 -25.90 36.75
N TYR A 50 -16.65 -26.85 37.12
CA TYR A 50 -16.69 -27.36 38.49
C TYR A 50 -15.35 -28.00 38.91
N HIS A 51 -14.79 -28.87 38.07
CA HIS A 51 -13.50 -29.51 38.34
C HIS A 51 -12.36 -28.49 38.47
N MET A 52 -12.29 -27.52 37.55
CA MET A 52 -11.26 -26.48 37.59
C MET A 52 -11.34 -25.58 38.84
N ILE A 53 -12.55 -25.27 39.31
CA ILE A 53 -12.75 -24.35 40.44
C ILE A 53 -12.55 -25.06 41.78
N PHE A 54 -13.06 -26.30 41.93
CA PHE A 54 -13.16 -26.96 43.24
C PHE A 54 -12.21 -28.16 43.43
N GLU A 55 -11.76 -28.81 42.36
CA GLU A 55 -10.98 -30.06 42.45
C GLU A 55 -9.51 -29.88 42.05
N ASP A 56 -9.23 -29.25 40.90
CA ASP A 56 -7.87 -28.99 40.40
C ASP A 56 -7.70 -27.54 39.94
N THR A 57 -7.25 -26.70 40.88
CA THR A 57 -6.94 -25.29 40.64
C THR A 57 -5.69 -25.09 39.79
N GLY A 58 -4.86 -26.12 39.59
CA GLY A 58 -3.70 -26.07 38.71
C GLY A 58 -4.10 -25.91 37.24
N ILE A 59 -5.17 -26.59 36.81
CA ILE A 59 -5.75 -26.42 35.47
C ILE A 59 -6.30 -25.00 35.33
N LEU A 60 -7.12 -24.54 36.28
CA LEU A 60 -7.68 -23.18 36.27
C LEU A 60 -6.59 -22.11 36.17
N THR A 61 -5.50 -22.29 36.90
CA THR A 61 -4.36 -21.35 36.90
C THR A 61 -3.78 -21.18 35.51
N GLN A 62 -3.72 -22.22 34.68
CA GLN A 62 -3.22 -22.10 33.31
C GLN A 62 -4.14 -21.28 32.40
N PHE A 63 -5.46 -21.43 32.55
CA PHE A 63 -6.43 -20.62 31.81
C PHE A 63 -6.39 -19.15 32.26
N VAL A 64 -6.34 -18.90 33.56
CA VAL A 64 -6.26 -17.54 34.12
C VAL A 64 -4.93 -16.88 33.75
N ASP A 65 -3.82 -17.62 33.77
CA ASP A 65 -2.50 -17.09 33.39
C ASP A 65 -2.43 -16.71 31.90
N ALA A 66 -3.06 -17.50 31.04
CA ALA A 66 -3.15 -17.23 29.61
C ALA A 66 -4.16 -16.12 29.25
N GLY A 67 -5.08 -15.79 30.16
CA GLY A 67 -6.12 -14.77 29.97
C GLY A 67 -5.64 -13.33 30.20
N ALA A 68 -6.61 -12.41 30.23
CA ALA A 68 -6.35 -10.99 30.30
C ALA A 68 -5.79 -10.56 31.66
N ARG A 69 -4.90 -9.58 31.60
CA ARG A 69 -4.36 -8.81 32.72
C ARG A 69 -4.83 -7.35 32.61
N THR A 70 -4.56 -6.58 33.65
CA THR A 70 -4.81 -5.14 33.62
C THR A 70 -3.91 -4.48 32.56
N PRO A 71 -4.45 -3.71 31.59
CA PRO A 71 -3.67 -3.11 30.52
C PRO A 71 -2.69 -2.10 31.11
N LYS A 72 -1.40 -2.24 30.77
CA LYS A 72 -0.38 -1.26 31.18
C LYS A 72 -0.54 0.02 30.36
N GLY A 73 -0.50 1.18 31.02
CA GLY A 73 -0.53 2.47 30.32
C GLY A 73 -1.93 2.96 29.95
N LEU A 74 -2.95 2.64 30.74
CA LEU A 74 -4.32 3.17 30.56
C LEU A 74 -4.37 4.70 30.43
N LEU A 75 -3.56 5.43 31.21
CA LEU A 75 -3.43 6.90 31.13
C LEU A 75 -2.74 7.40 29.86
N LYS A 76 -2.10 6.50 29.10
CA LYS A 76 -1.49 6.75 27.79
C LYS A 76 -2.39 6.28 26.63
N GLY A 77 -3.60 5.81 26.94
CA GLY A 77 -4.59 5.33 25.99
C GLY A 77 -4.46 3.85 25.62
N ASN A 78 -3.78 3.04 26.45
CA ASN A 78 -3.81 1.59 26.25
C ASN A 78 -5.15 1.03 26.72
N LEU A 79 -6.02 0.69 25.78
CA LEU A 79 -7.34 0.13 26.07
C LEU A 79 -7.42 -1.37 25.75
N ARG A 80 -6.29 -2.03 25.55
CA ARG A 80 -6.26 -3.41 25.07
C ARG A 80 -5.29 -4.26 25.88
N ASP A 81 -5.74 -5.44 26.23
CA ASP A 81 -4.87 -6.52 26.67
C ASP A 81 -5.23 -7.81 25.94
N MET A 82 -4.22 -8.41 25.32
CA MET A 82 -4.38 -9.54 24.42
C MET A 82 -4.05 -10.89 25.10
N GLY A 83 -3.78 -10.89 26.41
CA GLY A 83 -3.39 -12.10 27.13
C GLY A 83 -2.20 -12.82 26.48
N ASN A 84 -2.04 -14.11 26.78
CA ASN A 84 -1.06 -14.95 26.10
C ASN A 84 -1.76 -15.84 25.07
N TYR A 85 -1.89 -15.32 23.85
CA TYR A 85 -2.57 -15.99 22.72
C TYR A 85 -2.10 -17.44 22.49
N HIS A 86 -0.79 -17.65 22.38
CA HIS A 86 -0.24 -18.98 22.08
C HIS A 86 -0.34 -19.94 23.26
N GLN A 87 -0.19 -19.44 24.49
CA GLN A 87 -0.39 -20.25 25.69
C GLN A 87 -1.85 -20.73 25.75
N CYS A 88 -2.82 -19.85 25.54
CA CYS A 88 -4.23 -20.22 25.59
C CYS A 88 -4.56 -21.34 24.58
N LEU A 89 -4.16 -21.18 23.31
CA LEU A 89 -4.46 -22.17 22.27
C LEU A 89 -3.66 -23.48 22.39
N SER A 90 -2.60 -23.52 23.21
CA SER A 90 -1.79 -24.73 23.44
C SER A 90 -2.21 -25.52 24.68
N ILE A 91 -3.15 -25.02 25.49
CA ILE A 91 -3.68 -25.77 26.63
C ILE A 91 -4.39 -27.02 26.12
N ARG A 92 -3.85 -28.18 26.52
CA ARG A 92 -4.47 -29.50 26.38
C ARG A 92 -4.09 -30.35 27.59
N GLN A 93 -5.07 -30.70 28.40
CA GLN A 93 -4.88 -31.59 29.55
C GLN A 93 -5.99 -32.61 29.63
N ASP A 94 -5.63 -33.85 29.95
CA ASP A 94 -6.58 -34.94 30.11
C ASP A 94 -6.69 -35.27 31.60
N ALA A 95 -7.89 -35.19 32.17
CA ALA A 95 -8.16 -35.55 33.56
C ALA A 95 -9.58 -36.11 33.71
N LEU A 96 -9.73 -37.22 34.46
CA LEU A 96 -11.02 -37.85 34.82
C LEU A 96 -12.01 -37.97 33.63
N ASP A 97 -11.55 -38.62 32.55
CA ASP A 97 -12.29 -38.81 31.29
C ASP A 97 -12.71 -37.52 30.55
N MET A 98 -12.18 -36.37 30.94
CA MET A 98 -12.40 -35.07 30.29
C MET A 98 -11.09 -34.56 29.68
N THR A 99 -11.22 -33.86 28.54
CA THR A 99 -10.10 -33.19 27.89
C THR A 99 -10.32 -31.67 27.94
N PHE A 100 -9.44 -30.97 28.67
CA PHE A 100 -9.44 -29.52 28.80
C PHE A 100 -8.64 -28.92 27.65
N GLU A 101 -9.33 -28.25 26.73
CA GLU A 101 -8.70 -27.53 25.61
C GLU A 101 -9.00 -26.04 25.72
N GLY A 102 -8.02 -25.20 25.40
CA GLY A 102 -8.16 -23.75 25.44
C GLY A 102 -8.86 -23.14 24.21
N LYS A 103 -9.70 -22.14 24.46
CA LYS A 103 -10.33 -21.26 23.47
C LYS A 103 -10.03 -19.82 23.83
N TYR A 104 -9.41 -19.12 22.89
CA TYR A 104 -9.04 -17.71 23.03
C TYR A 104 -10.19 -16.84 22.56
N CYS A 105 -10.71 -15.95 23.40
CA CYS A 105 -11.80 -15.04 23.03
C CYS A 105 -11.44 -13.60 23.35
N LEU A 106 -11.70 -12.69 22.42
CA LEU A 106 -11.64 -11.25 22.62
C LEU A 106 -13.04 -10.75 22.96
N ILE A 107 -13.15 -10.06 24.09
CA ILE A 107 -14.35 -9.38 24.55
C ILE A 107 -14.13 -7.87 24.53
N ASN A 108 -15.18 -7.12 24.24
CA ASN A 108 -15.20 -5.67 24.27
C ASN A 108 -16.09 -5.20 25.42
N VAL A 109 -15.51 -4.46 26.36
CA VAL A 109 -16.19 -3.94 27.54
C VAL A 109 -16.40 -2.44 27.35
N PRO A 110 -17.63 -1.98 27.04
CA PRO A 110 -17.89 -0.56 26.83
C PRO A 110 -17.69 0.24 28.13
N PHE A 111 -17.28 1.50 28.00
CA PHE A 111 -17.06 2.40 29.14
C PHE A 111 -18.34 3.01 29.72
N ASN A 112 -19.51 2.82 29.10
CA ASN A 112 -20.79 3.40 29.52
C ASN A 112 -21.48 2.67 30.70
N GLN A 113 -20.71 2.01 31.56
CA GLN A 113 -21.22 1.23 32.68
C GLN A 113 -20.38 1.45 33.94
N GLU A 114 -21.04 1.57 35.10
CA GLU A 114 -20.37 1.53 36.39
C GLU A 114 -20.02 0.07 36.70
N PHE A 115 -18.72 -0.25 36.87
CA PHE A 115 -18.28 -1.59 37.29
C PHE A 115 -17.28 -1.54 38.44
N ASP A 116 -17.48 -2.43 39.41
CA ASP A 116 -16.51 -2.69 40.47
C ASP A 116 -15.52 -3.75 39.98
N ILE A 117 -14.24 -3.37 39.78
CA ILE A 117 -13.18 -4.34 39.48
C ILE A 117 -12.99 -5.19 40.73
N PRO A 118 -13.14 -6.53 40.67
CA PRO A 118 -12.81 -7.37 41.80
C PRO A 118 -11.32 -7.18 42.09
N SER A 119 -11.04 -6.68 43.30
CA SER A 119 -9.72 -6.38 43.83
C SER A 119 -8.64 -7.37 43.39
N LEU A 120 -7.84 -7.00 42.39
CA LEU A 120 -6.47 -7.48 42.28
C LEU A 120 -5.71 -6.69 43.35
N GLU A 121 -5.39 -7.31 44.49
CA GLU A 121 -4.62 -6.67 45.56
C GLU A 121 -3.24 -6.24 45.04
N TRP A 122 -3.14 -4.98 44.60
CA TRP A 122 -1.88 -4.24 44.54
C TRP A 122 -1.75 -3.47 45.87
N PRO A 123 -0.59 -3.44 46.54
CA PRO A 123 -0.51 -3.00 47.95
C PRO A 123 -0.81 -1.52 48.24
N ILE A 124 -1.33 -0.71 47.30
CA ILE A 124 -1.50 0.75 47.49
C ILE A 124 -2.82 1.29 46.89
N PHE A 125 -3.64 0.50 46.20
CA PHE A 125 -4.92 0.99 45.65
C PHE A 125 -6.06 0.02 45.93
N ASN A 126 -7.08 0.49 46.67
CA ASN A 126 -8.36 -0.21 46.79
C ASN A 126 -9.14 -0.02 45.48
N VAL A 127 -9.16 -1.04 44.63
CA VAL A 127 -9.67 -1.01 43.24
C VAL A 127 -11.19 -1.19 43.17
N ASN A 128 -11.87 -1.31 44.31
CA ASN A 128 -13.31 -1.60 44.38
C ASN A 128 -14.22 -0.50 43.87
N THR A 129 -13.69 0.63 43.37
CA THR A 129 -14.48 1.69 42.74
C THR A 129 -13.65 2.38 41.65
N ILE A 130 -13.32 1.69 40.55
CA ILE A 130 -12.95 2.42 39.33
C ILE A 130 -14.25 2.91 38.70
N LYS A 131 -14.70 4.10 39.10
CA LYS A 131 -15.73 4.80 38.33
C LYS A 131 -15.13 5.17 36.98
N VAL A 132 -15.51 4.44 35.95
CA VAL A 132 -15.16 4.76 34.55
C VAL A 132 -15.61 6.16 34.19
N ASP A 133 -16.73 6.61 34.76
CA ASP A 133 -17.20 8.00 34.68
C ASP A 133 -16.14 9.00 35.11
N GLY A 134 -15.33 8.70 36.13
CA GLY A 134 -14.23 9.58 36.54
C GLY A 134 -13.09 9.67 35.50
N TYR A 135 -12.84 8.61 34.73
CA TYR A 135 -11.87 8.63 33.61
C TYR A 135 -12.43 9.38 32.40
N LEU A 136 -13.72 9.19 32.10
CA LEU A 136 -14.43 9.95 31.07
C LEU A 136 -14.49 11.43 31.43
N GLU A 137 -14.82 11.78 32.67
CA GLU A 137 -14.77 13.15 33.20
C GLU A 137 -13.35 13.73 33.15
N LEU A 138 -12.30 12.95 33.44
CA LEU A 138 -10.90 13.39 33.31
C LEU A 138 -10.49 13.65 31.86
N LEU A 139 -11.05 12.90 30.90
CA LEU A 139 -10.84 13.12 29.47
C LEU A 139 -11.66 14.31 28.96
N GLU A 140 -12.91 14.46 29.40
CA GLU A 140 -13.80 15.59 29.07
C GLU A 140 -13.29 16.90 29.67
N GLN A 141 -12.78 16.90 30.91
CA GLN A 141 -12.16 18.07 31.54
C GLN A 141 -10.83 18.48 30.89
N ASN A 142 -10.21 17.60 30.10
CA ASN A 142 -8.94 17.85 29.44
C ASN A 142 -9.15 17.96 27.93
N GLU A 143 -9.74 19.08 27.50
CA GLU A 143 -10.10 19.35 26.10
C GLU A 143 -8.96 19.05 25.11
N LEU A 144 -7.71 19.27 25.51
CA LEU A 144 -6.52 18.98 24.70
C LEU A 144 -6.27 17.48 24.50
N LYS A 145 -6.45 16.65 25.54
CA LYS A 145 -6.34 15.18 25.40
C LYS A 145 -7.53 14.61 24.65
N TYR A 146 -8.70 15.21 24.81
CA TYR A 146 -9.89 14.85 24.06
C TYR A 146 -9.69 15.12 22.55
N SER A 147 -9.22 16.30 22.16
CA SER A 147 -8.98 16.64 20.75
C SER A 147 -7.90 15.73 20.13
N GLN A 148 -6.86 15.41 20.90
CA GLN A 148 -5.84 14.41 20.55
C GLN A 148 -6.44 13.04 20.26
N LEU A 149 -7.27 12.54 21.19
CA LEU A 149 -7.89 11.24 21.08
C LEU A 149 -8.87 11.18 19.91
N ARG A 150 -9.72 12.20 19.76
CA ARG A 150 -10.66 12.34 18.64
C ARG A 150 -9.95 12.25 17.31
N ASN A 151 -8.88 13.01 17.10
CA ASN A 151 -8.17 12.97 15.83
C ASN A 151 -7.38 11.68 15.61
N ALA A 152 -6.82 11.07 16.66
CA ALA A 152 -6.22 9.74 16.55
C ALA A 152 -7.24 8.68 16.11
N LEU A 153 -8.48 8.79 16.60
CA LEU A 153 -9.60 7.96 16.19
C LEU A 153 -10.09 8.29 14.78
N SER A 154 -10.15 9.56 14.37
CA SER A 154 -10.44 9.97 12.99
C SER A 154 -9.42 9.48 11.96
N ILE A 155 -8.17 9.23 12.38
CA ILE A 155 -7.14 8.58 11.55
C ILE A 155 -7.41 7.07 11.43
N ARG A 156 -8.22 6.46 12.32
CA ARG A 156 -8.67 5.05 12.27
C ARG A 156 -10.13 4.92 11.81
N PRO A 157 -10.40 4.80 10.50
CA PRO A 157 -11.76 4.68 9.97
C PRO A 157 -12.53 3.45 10.50
N ASP A 158 -11.83 2.37 10.86
CA ASP A 158 -12.46 1.10 11.24
C ASP A 158 -13.01 1.09 12.68
N ILE A 159 -12.51 1.95 13.57
CA ILE A 159 -13.16 2.20 14.88
C ILE A 159 -14.39 3.08 14.71
N LEU A 160 -14.40 3.90 13.66
CA LEU A 160 -15.52 4.76 13.38
C LEU A 160 -16.73 3.98 12.88
N ASP A 161 -16.60 2.76 12.34
CA ASP A 161 -17.75 2.01 11.78
C ASP A 161 -18.71 1.43 12.85
N SER A 162 -18.21 1.11 14.04
CA SER A 162 -19.10 0.85 15.19
C SER A 162 -19.72 2.14 15.75
N THR A 163 -19.15 3.31 15.44
CA THR A 163 -19.67 4.63 15.85
C THR A 163 -20.40 5.40 14.75
N SER A 164 -20.42 4.90 13.50
CA SER A 164 -20.95 5.60 12.31
C SER A 164 -22.48 5.67 12.33
N ARG A 165 -23.12 4.91 13.22
CA ARG A 165 -24.55 4.99 13.55
C ARG A 165 -24.88 6.12 14.54
N LEU A 166 -23.91 6.81 15.13
CA LEU A 166 -24.15 7.90 16.07
C LEU A 166 -23.82 9.26 15.42
N GLY A 167 -24.72 10.22 15.62
CA GLY A 167 -24.57 11.59 15.15
C GLY A 167 -23.35 12.30 15.75
N ASN A 168 -23.14 13.54 15.32
CA ASN A 168 -22.02 14.43 15.63
C ASN A 168 -21.80 14.78 17.14
N ASP A 169 -22.39 14.04 18.07
CA ASP A 169 -22.27 14.33 19.49
C ASP A 169 -20.94 13.78 20.06
N ASN A 170 -20.09 14.70 20.49
CA ASN A 170 -18.74 14.46 21.00
C ASN A 170 -18.72 13.55 22.25
N THR A 171 -19.80 13.59 23.05
CA THR A 171 -19.99 12.77 24.25
C THR A 171 -20.28 11.29 23.92
N THR A 172 -20.87 11.00 22.75
CA THR A 172 -21.17 9.62 22.33
C THR A 172 -19.96 8.84 21.82
N ILE A 173 -18.92 9.49 21.29
CA ILE A 173 -17.69 8.81 20.82
C ILE A 173 -16.93 8.22 22.00
N ILE A 174 -16.80 8.96 23.11
CA ILE A 174 -16.07 8.50 24.29
C ILE A 174 -16.88 7.45 25.05
N ARG A 175 -18.21 7.61 25.14
CA ARG A 175 -19.11 6.62 25.76
C ARG A 175 -19.10 5.26 25.07
N ASN A 176 -18.76 5.22 23.78
CA ASN A 176 -18.68 3.99 22.99
C ASN A 176 -17.24 3.44 22.85
N LEU A 177 -16.23 4.08 23.45
CA LEU A 177 -14.93 3.45 23.63
C LEU A 177 -15.07 2.27 24.61
N GLY A 178 -14.32 1.20 24.36
CA GLY A 178 -14.33 0.01 25.19
C GLY A 178 -12.95 -0.56 25.43
N LEU A 179 -12.80 -1.27 26.54
CA LEU A 179 -11.63 -2.08 26.84
C LEU A 179 -11.74 -3.40 26.09
N LYS A 180 -10.74 -3.72 25.26
CA LYS A 180 -10.64 -5.05 24.64
C LYS A 180 -9.78 -5.97 25.50
N PHE A 181 -10.35 -7.08 25.92
CA PHE A 181 -9.68 -8.08 26.75
C PHE A 181 -9.69 -9.43 26.06
N ALA A 182 -8.56 -10.12 26.08
CA ALA A 182 -8.49 -11.52 25.69
C ALA A 182 -8.69 -12.44 26.89
N ILE A 183 -9.75 -13.22 26.90
CA ILE A 183 -9.98 -14.26 27.90
C ILE A 183 -9.63 -15.63 27.33
N CYS A 184 -9.06 -16.49 28.18
CA CYS A 184 -8.85 -17.89 27.86
C CYS A 184 -9.87 -18.73 28.60
N ILE A 185 -10.72 -19.45 27.86
CA ILE A 185 -11.81 -20.25 28.42
C ILE A 185 -11.76 -21.68 27.86
N PRO A 186 -12.40 -22.66 28.51
CA PRO A 186 -12.50 -24.00 27.95
C PRO A 186 -13.23 -23.98 26.61
N LYS A 187 -12.77 -24.82 25.68
CA LYS A 187 -13.30 -24.95 24.31
C LYS A 187 -14.82 -25.09 24.25
N VAL A 188 -15.38 -25.91 25.15
CA VAL A 188 -16.80 -26.26 25.18
C VAL A 188 -17.70 -25.19 25.80
N CYS A 189 -17.11 -24.18 26.47
CA CYS A 189 -17.87 -23.18 27.21
C CYS A 189 -18.18 -21.94 26.38
N THR A 190 -19.34 -21.33 26.58
CA THR A 190 -19.57 -19.95 26.12
C THR A 190 -18.78 -18.95 26.97
N THR A 191 -18.50 -17.76 26.42
CA THR A 191 -17.88 -16.64 27.17
C THR A 191 -18.71 -16.30 28.40
N HIS A 192 -20.04 -16.26 28.25
CA HIS A 192 -20.97 -15.99 29.33
C HIS A 192 -20.92 -17.03 30.46
N GLU A 193 -20.96 -18.32 30.15
CA GLU A 193 -20.89 -19.38 31.17
C GLU A 193 -19.53 -19.41 31.90
N ALA A 194 -18.44 -19.22 31.16
CA ALA A 194 -17.09 -19.23 31.72
C ALA A 194 -16.80 -18.01 32.62
N ILE A 195 -17.09 -16.79 32.15
CA ILE A 195 -16.85 -15.56 32.92
C ILE A 195 -17.70 -15.55 34.20
N ASN A 196 -18.96 -15.96 34.11
CA ASN A 196 -19.85 -15.99 35.27
C ASN A 196 -19.41 -17.00 36.32
N SER A 197 -18.84 -18.12 35.88
CA SER A 197 -18.39 -19.18 36.81
C SER A 197 -17.02 -18.87 37.41
N ILE A 198 -16.10 -18.26 36.65
CA ILE A 198 -14.72 -17.99 37.09
C ILE A 198 -14.63 -16.69 37.89
N ILE A 199 -15.37 -15.64 37.48
CA ILE A 199 -15.21 -14.28 38.02
C ILE A 199 -16.50 -13.78 38.71
N ASN A 200 -17.63 -14.50 38.59
CA ASN A 200 -18.90 -14.17 39.25
C ASN A 200 -19.37 -12.70 39.04
N VAL A 201 -19.27 -12.20 37.80
CA VAL A 201 -19.40 -10.74 37.51
C VAL A 201 -20.80 -10.33 37.07
N THR A 202 -21.61 -11.21 36.49
CA THR A 202 -22.96 -10.83 36.01
C THR A 202 -23.93 -10.46 37.13
N SER A 203 -23.67 -10.85 38.38
CA SER A 203 -24.43 -10.35 39.53
C SER A 203 -24.16 -8.87 39.85
N ASN A 204 -23.09 -8.29 39.27
CA ASN A 204 -22.60 -6.95 39.56
C ASN A 204 -22.78 -5.96 38.39
N GLY A 205 -23.54 -6.34 37.34
CA GLY A 205 -23.90 -5.42 36.24
C GLY A 205 -22.88 -5.29 35.09
N PHE A 206 -21.91 -6.20 34.98
CA PHE A 206 -20.90 -6.19 33.91
C PHE A 206 -21.47 -6.65 32.56
N VAL A 207 -21.53 -5.72 31.59
CA VAL A 207 -21.95 -5.89 30.20
C VAL A 207 -20.72 -5.93 29.30
N TYR A 208 -20.66 -6.89 28.39
CA TYR A 208 -19.62 -6.97 27.37
C TYR A 208 -20.18 -7.56 26.08
N GLU A 209 -19.47 -7.33 24.99
CA GLU A 209 -19.78 -7.89 23.68
C GLU A 209 -18.64 -8.84 23.26
N ASP A 210 -18.99 -10.00 22.69
CA ASP A 210 -18.01 -10.89 22.09
C ASP A 210 -17.54 -10.29 20.76
N ASP A 211 -16.24 -10.04 20.63
CA ASP A 211 -15.64 -9.54 19.39
C ASP A 211 -15.27 -10.72 18.48
N MET A 212 -14.52 -11.68 19.01
CA MET A 212 -14.14 -12.90 18.28
C MET A 212 -13.58 -13.99 19.18
N CYS A 213 -13.76 -15.24 18.78
CA CYS A 213 -13.12 -16.39 19.43
C CYS A 213 -12.32 -17.20 18.41
N ARG A 214 -11.18 -17.74 18.86
CA ARG A 214 -10.22 -18.53 18.09
C ARG A 214 -10.08 -19.91 18.71
N LEU A 215 -10.04 -20.91 17.84
CA LEU A 215 -9.82 -22.31 18.18
C LEU A 215 -8.60 -22.85 17.44
N PRO A 216 -7.93 -23.88 17.97
CA PRO A 216 -6.92 -24.60 17.20
C PRO A 216 -7.50 -25.08 15.86
N ASN A 217 -6.82 -24.76 14.75
CA ASN A 217 -7.19 -25.15 13.38
C ASN A 217 -8.57 -24.67 12.88
N ASP A 218 -9.06 -23.52 13.36
CA ASP A 218 -10.32 -22.91 12.94
C ASP A 218 -10.33 -22.29 11.51
N ARG A 219 -9.23 -22.40 10.78
CA ARG A 219 -9.07 -21.83 9.43
C ARG A 219 -9.47 -22.85 8.37
N HIS A 220 -10.74 -22.81 7.96
CA HIS A 220 -11.24 -23.69 6.90
C HIS A 220 -10.57 -23.41 5.54
N TRP A 221 -10.56 -24.41 4.69
CA TRP A 221 -10.05 -24.30 3.32
C TRP A 221 -11.13 -23.73 2.41
N VAL A 222 -10.80 -22.65 1.71
CA VAL A 222 -11.71 -22.06 0.70
C VAL A 222 -11.25 -22.39 -0.71
N ALA A 223 -12.14 -22.22 -1.70
CA ALA A 223 -11.82 -22.42 -3.11
C ALA A 223 -10.56 -21.64 -3.55
N GLY A 224 -10.39 -20.42 -3.03
CA GLY A 224 -9.20 -19.60 -3.27
C GLY A 224 -7.88 -20.27 -2.84
N ASP A 225 -7.88 -21.03 -1.74
CA ASP A 225 -6.69 -21.74 -1.25
C ASP A 225 -6.25 -22.82 -2.24
N TYR A 226 -7.19 -23.63 -2.73
CA TYR A 226 -6.89 -24.68 -3.70
C TYR A 226 -6.38 -24.09 -5.02
N VAL A 227 -7.01 -23.01 -5.50
CA VAL A 227 -6.59 -22.31 -6.73
C VAL A 227 -5.18 -21.75 -6.57
N ALA A 228 -4.88 -21.11 -5.44
CA ALA A 228 -3.56 -20.56 -5.15
C ALA A 228 -2.48 -21.64 -5.10
N ILE A 229 -2.73 -22.74 -4.38
CA ILE A 229 -1.79 -23.87 -4.30
C ILE A 229 -1.49 -24.42 -5.69
N VAL A 230 -2.52 -24.68 -6.50
CA VAL A 230 -2.34 -25.23 -7.86
C VAL A 230 -1.56 -24.27 -8.74
N LEU A 231 -1.96 -22.99 -8.80
CA LEU A 231 -1.32 -22.00 -9.68
C LEU A 231 0.12 -21.69 -9.28
N PHE A 232 0.39 -21.48 -7.99
CA PHE A 232 1.76 -21.24 -7.52
C PHE A 232 2.64 -22.49 -7.67
N SER A 233 2.08 -23.70 -7.52
CA SER A 233 2.81 -24.94 -7.79
C SER A 233 3.16 -25.09 -9.28
N ILE A 234 2.26 -24.74 -10.19
CA ILE A 234 2.52 -24.73 -11.64
C ILE A 234 3.63 -23.72 -11.97
N ILE A 235 3.52 -22.49 -11.46
CA ILE A 235 4.55 -21.46 -11.67
C ILE A 235 5.89 -21.92 -11.11
N GLY A 236 5.91 -22.47 -9.89
CA GLY A 236 7.11 -23.03 -9.26
C GLY A 236 7.74 -24.15 -10.09
N PHE A 237 6.94 -25.08 -10.59
CA PHE A 237 7.42 -26.14 -11.49
C PHE A 237 8.00 -25.59 -12.79
N MET A 238 7.33 -24.61 -13.43
CA MET A 238 7.84 -23.94 -14.64
C MET A 238 9.17 -23.22 -14.37
N ILE A 239 9.31 -22.57 -13.22
CA ILE A 239 10.56 -21.92 -12.81
C ILE A 239 11.67 -22.94 -12.63
N LEU A 240 11.40 -24.06 -11.95
CA LEU A 240 12.38 -25.13 -11.72
C LEU A 240 12.87 -25.70 -13.07
N VAL A 241 11.96 -26.13 -13.93
CA VAL A 241 12.31 -26.68 -15.26
C VAL A 241 13.07 -25.66 -16.11
N SER A 242 12.60 -24.42 -16.16
CA SER A 242 13.21 -23.35 -16.96
C SER A 242 14.60 -22.97 -16.46
N THR A 243 14.78 -22.89 -15.14
CA THR A 243 16.06 -22.57 -14.51
C THR A 243 17.07 -23.70 -14.69
N SER A 244 16.66 -24.96 -14.50
CA SER A 244 17.52 -26.12 -14.76
C SER A 244 17.97 -26.20 -16.21
N TYR A 245 17.06 -25.96 -17.17
CA TYR A 245 17.40 -25.90 -18.60
C TYR A 245 18.41 -24.78 -18.91
N ASP A 246 18.19 -23.60 -18.33
CA ASP A 246 19.05 -22.43 -18.55
C ASP A 246 20.46 -22.65 -17.98
N LEU A 247 20.56 -23.14 -16.73
CA LEU A 247 21.84 -23.48 -16.09
C LEU A 247 22.59 -24.57 -16.84
N TYR A 248 21.89 -25.63 -17.29
CA TYR A 248 22.50 -26.69 -18.10
C TYR A 248 23.08 -26.12 -19.40
N HIS A 249 22.33 -25.27 -20.11
CA HIS A 249 22.83 -24.65 -21.33
C HIS A 249 23.99 -23.68 -21.13
N LEU A 250 23.97 -22.93 -20.02
CA LEU A 250 24.99 -21.91 -19.72
C LEU A 250 26.30 -22.56 -19.27
N PHE A 251 26.23 -23.50 -18.31
CA PHE A 251 27.41 -24.06 -17.66
C PHE A 251 27.93 -25.34 -18.34
N TYR A 252 27.04 -26.23 -18.79
CA TYR A 252 27.46 -27.51 -19.37
C TYR A 252 27.72 -27.38 -20.88
N LEU A 253 26.77 -26.81 -21.62
CA LEU A 253 26.90 -26.67 -23.08
C LEU A 253 27.72 -25.45 -23.52
N LYS A 254 28.05 -24.53 -22.60
CA LYS A 254 28.72 -23.23 -22.87
C LYS A 254 28.14 -22.49 -24.08
N ARG A 255 26.83 -22.66 -24.34
CA ARG A 255 26.17 -22.17 -25.55
C ARG A 255 25.27 -21.00 -25.19
N SER A 256 25.75 -19.79 -25.44
CA SER A 256 24.94 -18.58 -25.42
C SER A 256 24.08 -18.56 -26.70
N SER A 257 22.88 -19.15 -26.62
CA SER A 257 21.91 -19.02 -27.71
C SER A 257 21.38 -17.58 -27.72
N LYS A 258 21.65 -16.83 -28.80
CA LYS A 258 21.07 -15.49 -29.04
C LYS A 258 19.55 -15.51 -29.28
N ARG A 259 18.95 -16.68 -29.54
CA ARG A 259 17.49 -16.85 -29.65
C ARG A 259 16.90 -17.19 -28.30
N MET A 260 15.96 -16.36 -27.85
CA MET A 260 15.18 -16.58 -26.63
C MET A 260 14.26 -17.79 -26.83
N HIS A 261 14.69 -18.94 -26.30
CA HIS A 261 13.89 -20.16 -26.32
C HIS A 261 12.72 -19.99 -25.32
N PRO A 262 11.49 -20.43 -25.63
CA PRO A 262 10.36 -20.31 -24.70
C PRO A 262 10.64 -20.92 -23.32
N LEU A 263 11.46 -21.99 -23.28
CA LEU A 263 11.89 -22.65 -22.04
C LEU A 263 12.86 -21.83 -21.17
N ARG A 264 13.31 -20.65 -21.59
CA ARG A 264 14.09 -19.72 -20.74
C ARG A 264 13.24 -18.60 -20.13
N LEU A 265 11.98 -18.46 -20.53
CA LEU A 265 11.13 -17.35 -20.10
C LEU A 265 10.97 -17.29 -18.56
N PHE A 266 10.83 -18.46 -17.93
CA PHE A 266 10.62 -18.60 -16.49
C PHE A 266 11.91 -18.85 -15.69
N SER A 267 13.09 -18.70 -16.30
CA SER A 267 14.37 -18.95 -15.63
C SER A 267 14.61 -17.89 -14.56
N ALA A 268 14.67 -18.32 -13.29
CA ALA A 268 14.93 -17.43 -12.17
C ALA A 268 16.31 -16.76 -12.32
N TYR A 269 17.31 -17.50 -12.78
CA TYR A 269 18.67 -16.98 -12.97
C TYR A 269 18.73 -15.85 -14.00
N SER A 270 18.20 -16.09 -15.21
CA SER A 270 18.19 -15.08 -16.27
C SER A 270 17.38 -13.85 -15.88
N ASN A 271 16.17 -14.05 -15.34
CA ASN A 271 15.30 -12.93 -14.94
C ASN A 271 15.90 -12.11 -13.80
N LEU A 272 16.55 -12.75 -12.81
CA LEU A 272 17.21 -12.04 -11.72
C LEU A 272 18.48 -11.32 -12.21
N ALA A 273 19.29 -11.96 -13.04
CA ALA A 273 20.47 -11.35 -13.64
C ALA A 273 20.10 -10.10 -14.47
N ASP A 274 19.07 -10.20 -15.30
CA ASP A 274 18.56 -9.07 -16.11
C ASP A 274 17.98 -7.94 -15.25
N LEU A 275 17.29 -8.29 -14.15
CA LEU A 275 16.75 -7.32 -13.21
C LEU A 275 17.87 -6.54 -12.50
N LEU A 276 18.89 -7.25 -12.01
CA LEU A 276 20.05 -6.68 -11.30
C LEU A 276 21.02 -5.96 -12.24
N ARG A 277 20.97 -6.22 -13.56
CA ARG A 277 21.84 -5.56 -14.53
C ARG A 277 21.52 -4.07 -14.68
N CYS A 278 22.44 -3.20 -14.30
CA CYS A 278 22.32 -1.77 -14.45
C CYS A 278 22.84 -1.29 -15.82
N SER A 279 22.05 -1.44 -16.89
CA SER A 279 22.40 -0.88 -18.21
C SER A 279 21.63 0.41 -18.50
N ASP A 280 22.33 1.46 -18.92
CA ASP A 280 21.70 2.71 -19.36
C ASP A 280 21.18 2.57 -20.79
N LYS A 281 19.92 2.95 -21.01
CA LYS A 281 19.30 2.93 -22.33
C LYS A 281 19.40 4.34 -22.95
N PRO A 282 19.86 4.48 -24.20
CA PRO A 282 19.96 5.79 -24.83
C PRO A 282 18.58 6.47 -24.89
N GLY A 283 18.49 7.66 -24.29
CA GLY A 283 17.24 8.44 -24.22
C GLY A 283 16.32 8.12 -23.05
N SER A 284 16.76 7.33 -22.05
CA SER A 284 16.06 7.25 -20.76
C SER A 284 16.24 8.51 -19.94
N LEU A 285 15.22 8.86 -19.15
CA LEU A 285 15.27 9.98 -18.22
C LEU A 285 15.77 9.45 -16.86
N GLU A 286 17.10 9.38 -16.67
CA GLU A 286 17.74 8.72 -15.52
C GLU A 286 17.29 9.29 -14.16
N CYS A 287 17.12 10.61 -14.04
CA CYS A 287 16.64 11.24 -12.80
C CYS A 287 15.27 10.74 -12.34
N LEU A 288 14.46 10.16 -13.22
CA LEU A 288 13.17 9.58 -12.84
C LEU A 288 13.33 8.34 -11.96
N ASP A 289 14.44 7.61 -12.09
CA ASP A 289 14.68 6.42 -11.28
C ASP A 289 14.94 6.83 -9.82
N GLY A 290 15.76 7.86 -9.59
CA GLY A 290 15.93 8.48 -8.27
C GLY A 290 14.62 8.97 -7.66
N ILE A 291 13.83 9.72 -8.43
CA ILE A 291 12.54 10.26 -7.93
C ILE A 291 11.57 9.15 -7.55
N ARG A 292 11.43 8.10 -8.38
CA ARG A 292 10.55 6.96 -8.07
C ARG A 292 11.03 6.20 -6.83
N ALA A 293 12.33 5.97 -6.70
CA ALA A 293 12.89 5.25 -5.56
C ALA A 293 12.65 6.01 -4.25
N ILE A 294 12.94 7.31 -4.22
CA ILE A 294 12.72 8.17 -3.05
C ILE A 294 11.24 8.25 -2.70
N ALA A 295 10.36 8.41 -3.69
CA ALA A 295 8.93 8.43 -3.47
C ALA A 295 8.43 7.10 -2.86
N MET A 296 8.93 5.96 -3.34
CA MET A 296 8.55 4.66 -2.78
C MET A 296 9.07 4.46 -1.35
N ILE A 297 10.31 4.85 -1.06
CA ILE A 297 10.87 4.81 0.31
C ILE A 297 10.01 5.65 1.27
N TRP A 298 9.58 6.83 0.81
CA TRP A 298 8.75 7.72 1.61
C TRP A 298 7.32 7.16 1.82
N VAL A 299 6.74 6.47 0.84
CA VAL A 299 5.48 5.72 1.03
C VAL A 299 5.63 4.65 2.12
N VAL A 300 6.70 3.85 2.08
CA VAL A 300 6.98 2.82 3.10
C VAL A 300 7.13 3.46 4.49
N LEU A 301 7.81 4.61 4.58
CA LEU A 301 7.94 5.36 5.83
C LEU A 301 6.56 5.78 6.38
N GLY A 302 5.73 6.41 5.56
CA GLY A 302 4.39 6.86 5.95
C GLY A 302 3.52 5.70 6.46
N HIS A 303 3.46 4.59 5.74
CA HIS A 303 2.69 3.42 6.14
C HIS A 303 3.25 2.72 7.40
N THR A 304 4.55 2.80 7.66
CA THR A 304 5.14 2.26 8.90
C THR A 304 4.60 2.98 10.14
N PHE A 305 4.37 4.29 10.06
CA PHE A 305 3.72 5.05 11.14
C PHE A 305 2.21 4.82 11.18
N PHE A 306 1.54 4.80 10.02
CA PHE A 306 0.08 4.65 9.94
C PHE A 306 -0.40 3.32 10.49
N ILE A 307 0.23 2.20 10.10
CA ILE A 307 -0.19 0.88 10.54
C ILE A 307 -0.03 0.67 12.07
N LEU A 308 0.90 1.38 12.69
CA LEU A 308 1.12 1.27 14.13
C LEU A 308 -0.10 1.76 14.94
N LEU A 309 -0.92 2.66 14.37
CA LEU A 309 -2.16 3.11 15.00
C LEU A 309 -3.11 1.94 15.28
N TYR A 310 -3.01 0.82 14.55
CA TYR A 310 -3.84 -0.36 14.76
C TYR A 310 -3.50 -1.15 16.01
N VAL A 311 -2.24 -1.13 16.45
CA VAL A 311 -1.72 -2.05 17.48
C VAL A 311 -1.04 -1.33 18.65
N THR A 312 -0.97 0.00 18.64
CA THR A 312 -0.18 0.75 19.62
C THR A 312 -0.75 0.71 21.03
N ALA A 313 0.14 0.65 22.02
CA ALA A 313 -0.21 0.74 23.44
C ALA A 313 -0.43 2.20 23.91
N ASN A 314 0.23 3.18 23.30
CA ASN A 314 0.24 4.58 23.75
C ASN A 314 -0.26 5.50 22.64
N ILE A 315 -1.53 5.35 22.26
CA ILE A 315 -2.15 6.09 21.16
C ILE A 315 -2.13 7.62 21.38
N LEU A 316 -2.16 8.08 22.64
CA LEU A 316 -2.09 9.51 22.94
C LEU A 316 -0.71 10.11 22.60
N ASP A 317 0.37 9.37 22.83
CA ASP A 317 1.73 9.86 22.56
C ASP A 317 1.99 10.00 21.05
N ILE A 318 1.44 9.08 20.25
CA ILE A 318 1.52 9.19 18.78
C ILE A 318 0.64 10.34 18.27
N ALA A 319 -0.55 10.54 18.83
CA ALA A 319 -1.43 11.67 18.50
C ALA A 319 -0.76 13.02 18.80
N GLU A 320 -0.13 13.16 19.97
CA GLU A 320 0.66 14.34 20.35
C GLU A 320 1.85 14.53 19.41
N TRP A 321 2.54 13.46 19.04
CA TRP A 321 3.67 13.53 18.11
C TRP A 321 3.25 14.01 16.71
N TYR A 322 2.07 13.62 16.22
CA TYR A 322 1.52 14.10 14.95
C TYR A 322 1.24 15.61 14.93
N GLN A 323 1.13 16.27 16.10
CA GLN A 323 1.03 17.73 16.20
C GLN A 323 2.38 18.45 16.20
N LYS A 324 3.49 17.72 16.29
CA LYS A 324 4.81 18.33 16.30
C LYS A 324 5.28 18.53 14.86
N VAL A 325 5.89 19.67 14.57
CA VAL A 325 6.46 19.98 13.23
C VAL A 325 7.44 18.90 12.75
N VAL A 326 8.08 18.18 13.68
CA VAL A 326 8.97 17.04 13.37
C VAL A 326 8.25 15.91 12.61
N SER A 327 6.92 15.81 12.73
CA SER A 327 6.10 14.83 12.00
C SER A 327 5.75 15.23 10.56
N ILE A 328 6.16 16.41 10.09
CA ILE A 328 5.82 16.97 8.77
C ILE A 328 6.10 16.01 7.60
N SER A 329 7.18 15.24 7.69
CA SER A 329 7.53 14.26 6.68
C SER A 329 6.51 13.10 6.64
N VAL A 330 5.95 12.71 7.78
CA VAL A 330 4.96 11.62 7.84
C VAL A 330 3.57 12.13 7.49
N THR A 331 3.14 13.27 8.03
CA THR A 331 1.84 13.88 7.69
C THR A 331 1.77 14.29 6.21
N GLY A 332 2.90 14.74 5.64
CA GLY A 332 3.02 15.10 4.23
C GLY A 332 3.16 13.91 3.26
N ALA A 333 3.30 12.66 3.74
CA ALA A 333 3.51 11.48 2.88
C ALA A 333 2.37 11.24 1.89
N PHE A 334 1.17 11.77 2.17
CA PHE A 334 0.01 11.75 1.29
C PHE A 334 0.22 12.45 -0.06
N LEU A 335 1.11 13.46 -0.12
CA LEU A 335 1.47 14.18 -1.35
C LEU A 335 2.48 13.40 -2.20
N THR A 336 3.24 12.49 -1.60
CA THR A 336 4.25 11.71 -2.31
C THR A 336 3.64 10.93 -3.47
N VAL A 337 2.41 10.43 -3.29
CA VAL A 337 1.67 9.68 -4.31
C VAL A 337 1.36 10.52 -5.56
N ASP A 338 1.17 11.83 -5.41
CA ASP A 338 0.94 12.76 -6.54
C ASP A 338 2.15 12.86 -7.46
N THR A 339 3.35 12.55 -6.95
CA THR A 339 4.55 12.38 -7.77
C THR A 339 4.36 11.29 -8.81
N PHE A 340 3.78 10.14 -8.44
CA PHE A 340 3.58 9.05 -9.37
C PHE A 340 2.51 9.37 -10.44
N PHE A 341 1.43 10.08 -10.08
CA PHE A 341 0.46 10.58 -11.06
C PHE A 341 1.10 11.54 -12.07
N MET A 342 1.94 12.47 -11.60
CA MET A 342 2.69 13.37 -12.46
C MET A 342 3.66 12.61 -13.39
N LEU A 343 4.39 11.63 -12.86
CA LEU A 343 5.26 10.77 -13.67
C LEU A 343 4.49 9.97 -14.72
N SER A 344 3.29 9.50 -14.38
CA SER A 344 2.40 8.77 -15.31
C SER A 344 1.99 9.65 -16.48
N GLY A 345 1.50 10.87 -16.21
CA GLY A 345 1.15 11.84 -17.26
C GLY A 345 2.34 12.22 -18.14
N LEU A 346 3.51 12.45 -17.53
CA LEU A 346 4.76 12.76 -18.23
C LEU A 346 5.15 11.65 -19.20
N LEU A 347 5.21 10.40 -18.71
CA LEU A 347 5.64 9.25 -19.51
C LEU A 347 4.65 8.92 -20.63
N ILE A 348 3.34 9.08 -20.38
CA ILE A 348 2.31 8.88 -21.40
C ILE A 348 2.56 9.81 -22.59
N VAL A 349 2.78 11.11 -22.36
CA VAL A 349 3.06 12.04 -23.46
C VAL A 349 4.43 11.75 -24.09
N TYR A 350 5.47 11.60 -23.26
CA TYR A 350 6.84 11.41 -23.73
C TYR A 350 7.00 10.20 -24.66
N ILE A 351 6.31 9.09 -24.34
CA ILE A 351 6.34 7.85 -25.13
C ILE A 351 5.37 7.91 -26.31
N SER A 352 4.12 8.32 -26.08
CA SER A 352 3.06 8.24 -27.10
C SER A 352 3.30 9.20 -28.27
N TYR A 353 3.96 10.34 -28.02
CA TYR A 353 4.31 11.31 -29.06
C TYR A 353 5.23 10.75 -30.15
N VAL A 354 6.02 9.72 -29.82
CA VAL A 354 6.89 9.03 -30.80
C VAL A 354 6.16 7.87 -31.47
N LYS A 355 5.35 7.14 -30.69
CA LYS A 355 4.76 5.86 -31.12
C LYS A 355 3.54 6.02 -32.01
N PHE A 356 2.77 7.10 -31.87
CA PHE A 356 1.47 7.22 -32.50
C PHE A 356 1.32 8.51 -33.31
N THR A 357 0.59 8.41 -34.43
CA THR A 357 -0.05 9.54 -35.09
C THR A 357 -1.52 9.65 -34.61
N PRO A 358 -2.24 10.76 -34.85
CA PRO A 358 -3.63 10.89 -34.41
C PRO A 358 -4.52 9.74 -34.91
N LYS A 359 -4.42 9.41 -36.20
CA LYS A 359 -5.17 8.30 -36.82
C LYS A 359 -4.74 6.95 -36.23
N SER A 360 -3.44 6.74 -36.06
CA SER A 360 -2.91 5.48 -35.50
C SER A 360 -3.30 5.29 -34.04
N LEU A 361 -3.42 6.36 -33.25
CA LEU A 361 -3.86 6.30 -31.86
C LEU A 361 -5.31 5.83 -31.79
N LEU A 362 -6.22 6.41 -32.57
CA LEU A 362 -7.63 6.02 -32.58
C LEU A 362 -7.81 4.56 -33.03
N MET A 363 -7.11 4.14 -34.09
CA MET A 363 -7.20 2.75 -34.57
C MET A 363 -6.65 1.73 -33.57
N ASN A 364 -5.59 2.08 -32.83
CA ASN A 364 -4.92 1.18 -31.88
C ASN A 364 -5.28 1.47 -30.42
N LEU A 365 -6.40 2.14 -30.16
CA LEU A 365 -6.81 2.51 -28.81
C LEU A 365 -6.97 1.29 -27.89
N HIS A 366 -7.49 0.19 -28.44
CA HIS A 366 -7.59 -1.10 -27.74
C HIS A 366 -6.21 -1.63 -27.32
N LYS A 367 -5.19 -1.58 -28.20
CA LYS A 367 -3.81 -1.98 -27.87
C LYS A 367 -3.14 -1.03 -26.90
N PHE A 368 -3.47 0.26 -26.97
CA PHE A 368 -2.96 1.27 -26.04
C PHE A 368 -3.39 0.95 -24.60
N TYR A 369 -4.68 0.68 -24.38
CA TYR A 369 -5.19 0.28 -23.07
C TYR A 369 -4.74 -1.11 -22.65
N LEU A 370 -4.89 -2.10 -23.53
CA LEU A 370 -4.54 -3.49 -23.24
C LEU A 370 -3.05 -3.64 -22.87
N GLY A 371 -2.17 -2.93 -23.57
CA GLY A 371 -0.74 -2.95 -23.27
C GLY A 371 -0.38 -2.39 -21.89
N ARG A 372 -1.17 -1.44 -21.36
CA ARG A 372 -0.99 -0.96 -19.98
C ARG A 372 -1.56 -1.94 -18.97
N LEU A 373 -2.78 -2.41 -19.18
CA LEU A 373 -3.46 -3.33 -18.25
C LEU A 373 -2.66 -4.63 -18.09
N LEU A 374 -2.18 -5.22 -19.18
CA LEU A 374 -1.39 -6.46 -19.14
C LEU A 374 0.00 -6.30 -18.55
N ARG A 375 0.52 -5.07 -18.44
CA ARG A 375 1.77 -4.81 -17.73
C ARG A 375 1.59 -4.90 -16.21
N MET A 376 0.45 -4.45 -15.68
CA MET A 376 0.19 -4.41 -14.24
C MET A 376 -0.49 -5.68 -13.75
N PHE A 377 -1.29 -6.31 -14.61
CA PHE A 377 -2.10 -7.47 -14.27
C PHE A 377 -1.35 -8.65 -13.62
N PRO A 378 -0.19 -9.12 -14.12
CA PRO A 378 0.42 -10.36 -13.64
C PRO A 378 0.71 -10.34 -12.14
N LEU A 379 1.41 -9.29 -11.69
CA LEU A 379 1.79 -9.17 -10.29
C LEU A 379 0.59 -8.82 -9.41
N LEU A 380 -0.30 -7.93 -9.87
CA LEU A 380 -1.51 -7.60 -9.11
C LEU A 380 -2.39 -8.83 -8.87
N ALA A 381 -2.63 -9.64 -9.90
CA ALA A 381 -3.44 -10.85 -9.79
C ALA A 381 -2.79 -11.89 -8.86
N ALA A 382 -1.47 -12.04 -8.91
CA ALA A 382 -0.75 -12.94 -8.00
C ALA A 382 -0.85 -12.49 -6.53
N VAL A 383 -0.70 -11.19 -6.26
CA VAL A 383 -0.83 -10.65 -4.90
C VAL A 383 -2.27 -10.77 -4.40
N ILE A 384 -3.28 -10.45 -5.22
CA ILE A 384 -4.69 -10.65 -4.85
C ILE A 384 -4.98 -12.12 -4.55
N LEU A 385 -4.48 -13.05 -5.38
CA LEU A 385 -4.68 -14.47 -5.14
C LEU A 385 -4.05 -14.90 -3.81
N PHE A 386 -2.86 -14.38 -3.50
CA PHE A 386 -2.21 -14.60 -2.20
C PHE A 386 -3.02 -14.05 -1.03
N GLU A 387 -3.56 -12.83 -1.12
CA GLU A 387 -4.40 -12.20 -0.08
C GLU A 387 -5.70 -12.98 0.20
N VAL A 388 -6.39 -13.41 -0.85
CA VAL A 388 -7.64 -14.19 -0.74
C VAL A 388 -7.42 -15.55 -0.08
N SER A 389 -6.19 -16.07 -0.12
CA SER A 389 -5.84 -17.45 0.25
C SER A 389 -4.79 -17.54 1.36
N LEU A 390 -3.52 -17.70 0.98
CA LEU A 390 -2.38 -18.02 1.84
C LEU A 390 -2.11 -16.96 2.90
N PHE A 391 -2.50 -15.72 2.67
CA PHE A 391 -2.34 -14.64 3.66
C PHE A 391 -3.07 -14.95 4.97
N ASN A 392 -4.22 -15.62 4.92
CA ASN A 392 -4.95 -16.06 6.12
C ASN A 392 -4.13 -17.05 6.98
N ARG A 393 -3.09 -17.66 6.41
CA ARG A 393 -2.26 -18.69 7.02
C ARG A 393 -0.84 -18.25 7.37
N ILE A 394 -0.41 -17.06 6.94
CA ILE A 394 1.00 -16.63 7.06
C ILE A 394 1.38 -16.16 8.46
N SER A 395 0.41 -15.66 9.22
CA SER A 395 0.60 -15.15 10.58
C SER A 395 -0.46 -15.69 11.52
N ASP A 396 -0.17 -15.67 12.82
CA ASP A 396 -1.12 -15.94 13.90
C ASP A 396 -0.66 -15.18 15.15
N GLY A 397 -1.59 -14.71 15.97
CA GLY A 397 -1.27 -13.85 17.12
C GLY A 397 -2.51 -13.17 17.70
N GLY A 398 -2.31 -12.40 18.78
CA GLY A 398 -3.39 -11.68 19.48
C GLY A 398 -4.07 -10.61 18.60
N PHE A 399 -3.34 -10.07 17.61
CA PHE A 399 -3.86 -9.11 16.62
C PHE A 399 -4.22 -9.75 15.28
N TRP A 400 -4.38 -11.09 15.21
CA TRP A 400 -4.66 -11.79 13.95
C TRP A 400 -5.92 -11.28 13.23
N TYR A 401 -6.87 -10.72 13.97
CA TYR A 401 -8.09 -10.11 13.43
C TYR A 401 -7.84 -9.06 12.35
N LEU A 402 -6.71 -8.35 12.42
CA LEU A 402 -6.30 -7.38 11.38
C LEU A 402 -6.04 -8.06 10.04
N ALA A 403 -5.39 -9.22 10.05
CA ALA A 403 -5.19 -10.02 8.84
C ALA A 403 -6.51 -10.65 8.39
N ALA A 404 -7.30 -11.17 9.34
CA ALA A 404 -8.60 -11.77 9.10
C ALA A 404 -9.56 -10.81 8.37
N GLU A 405 -9.64 -9.57 8.82
CA GLU A 405 -10.44 -8.52 8.23
C GLU A 405 -9.99 -8.21 6.79
N ASN A 406 -8.69 -8.05 6.55
CA ASN A 406 -8.16 -7.85 5.19
C ASN A 406 -8.48 -9.02 4.25
N VAL A 407 -8.35 -10.27 4.74
CA VAL A 407 -8.73 -11.46 3.98
C VAL A 407 -10.21 -11.44 3.65
N HIS A 408 -11.06 -11.08 4.60
CA HIS A 408 -12.50 -11.01 4.43
C HIS A 408 -12.89 -9.97 3.36
N LYS A 409 -12.40 -8.74 3.50
CA LYS A 409 -12.58 -7.65 2.51
C LYS A 409 -12.09 -8.07 1.14
N CYS A 410 -10.94 -8.74 1.08
CA CYS A 410 -10.38 -9.18 -0.19
C CYS A 410 -11.18 -10.31 -0.84
N ARG A 411 -11.66 -11.30 -0.08
CA ARG A 411 -12.54 -12.36 -0.58
C ARG A 411 -13.83 -11.80 -1.19
N ALA A 412 -14.37 -10.71 -0.64
CA ALA A 412 -15.54 -10.02 -1.17
C ALA A 412 -15.23 -9.18 -2.43
N PHE A 413 -14.13 -8.44 -2.42
CA PHE A 413 -13.89 -7.34 -3.38
C PHE A 413 -12.62 -7.45 -4.24
N TRP A 414 -12.01 -8.64 -4.36
CA TRP A 414 -10.87 -8.86 -5.26
C TRP A 414 -11.15 -8.42 -6.71
N TRP A 415 -12.39 -8.61 -7.18
CA TRP A 415 -12.79 -8.32 -8.55
C TRP A 415 -12.84 -6.80 -8.83
N THR A 416 -13.24 -5.96 -7.88
CA THR A 416 -13.24 -4.49 -8.06
C THR A 416 -11.82 -3.96 -8.20
N THR A 417 -10.86 -4.61 -7.51
CA THR A 417 -9.44 -4.27 -7.57
C THR A 417 -8.84 -4.64 -8.92
N LEU A 418 -9.16 -5.82 -9.48
CA LEU A 418 -8.72 -6.21 -10.83
C LEU A 418 -9.33 -5.35 -11.95
N LEU A 419 -10.54 -4.85 -11.74
CA LEU A 419 -11.21 -3.93 -12.65
C LEU A 419 -10.80 -2.47 -12.47
N TYR A 420 -10.00 -2.14 -11.44
CA TYR A 420 -9.52 -0.80 -11.14
C TYR A 420 -10.64 0.20 -10.82
N ILE A 421 -11.66 -0.23 -10.08
CA ILE A 421 -12.89 0.56 -9.80
C ILE A 421 -13.24 0.63 -8.31
N GLN A 422 -12.40 0.04 -7.46
CA GLN A 422 -12.59 -0.05 -6.01
C GLN A 422 -12.73 1.32 -5.33
N ASN A 423 -12.13 2.38 -5.89
CA ASN A 423 -12.27 3.74 -5.37
C ASN A 423 -13.67 4.36 -5.60
N PHE A 424 -14.49 3.79 -6.49
CA PHE A 424 -15.88 4.19 -6.71
C PHE A 424 -16.89 3.27 -6.03
N VAL A 425 -16.56 1.97 -5.96
CA VAL A 425 -17.48 0.93 -5.49
C VAL A 425 -17.36 0.72 -3.98
N ASN A 426 -16.14 0.54 -3.49
CA ASN A 426 -15.86 0.12 -2.12
C ASN A 426 -14.55 0.76 -1.58
N PRO A 427 -14.48 2.10 -1.49
CA PRO A 427 -13.23 2.82 -1.20
C PRO A 427 -12.63 2.52 0.20
N GLN A 428 -13.46 2.18 1.19
CA GLN A 428 -13.01 1.79 2.54
C GLN A 428 -12.78 0.28 2.67
N GLU A 429 -13.45 -0.50 1.82
CA GLU A 429 -13.49 -1.97 1.89
C GLU A 429 -12.68 -2.61 0.74
N ALA A 430 -11.65 -1.93 0.25
CA ALA A 430 -10.85 -2.42 -0.87
C ALA A 430 -10.02 -3.65 -0.45
N CYS A 431 -9.97 -4.69 -1.30
CA CYS A 431 -9.16 -5.90 -1.08
C CYS A 431 -7.71 -5.56 -0.68
N LEU A 432 -7.06 -4.70 -1.49
CA LEU A 432 -5.73 -4.19 -1.22
C LEU A 432 -5.85 -2.68 -1.05
N ALA A 433 -5.84 -2.20 0.20
CA ALA A 433 -6.06 -0.78 0.51
C ALA A 433 -5.23 0.16 -0.38
N VAL A 434 -3.92 -0.09 -0.53
CA VAL A 434 -3.02 0.76 -1.33
C VAL A 434 -3.38 0.86 -2.83
N THR A 435 -4.19 -0.05 -3.37
CA THR A 435 -4.45 -0.09 -4.82
C THR A 435 -5.38 1.01 -5.34
N TRP A 436 -6.00 1.81 -4.47
CA TRP A 436 -6.78 2.99 -4.89
C TRP A 436 -5.98 3.90 -5.84
N TYR A 437 -4.66 4.01 -5.63
CA TYR A 437 -3.76 4.78 -6.49
C TYR A 437 -3.73 4.23 -7.92
N LEU A 438 -3.63 2.89 -8.07
CA LEU A 438 -3.61 2.24 -9.38
C LEU A 438 -4.95 2.44 -10.10
N ALA A 439 -6.06 2.42 -9.35
CA ALA A 439 -7.38 2.65 -9.92
C ALA A 439 -7.46 4.02 -10.61
N ILE A 440 -7.10 5.07 -9.88
CA ILE A 440 -7.06 6.44 -10.40
C ILE A 440 -6.10 6.55 -11.59
N ASP A 441 -4.91 5.94 -11.51
CA ASP A 441 -3.91 5.99 -12.59
C ASP A 441 -4.42 5.35 -13.90
N VAL A 442 -5.10 4.20 -13.81
CA VAL A 442 -5.75 3.57 -14.96
C VAL A 442 -6.88 4.43 -15.50
N GLN A 443 -7.71 5.00 -14.63
CA GLN A 443 -8.82 5.87 -15.02
C GLN A 443 -8.33 7.14 -15.75
N LEU A 444 -7.26 7.77 -15.25
CA LEU A 444 -6.63 8.92 -15.93
C LEU A 444 -5.94 8.51 -17.24
N HIS A 445 -5.35 7.32 -17.30
CA HIS A 445 -4.80 6.78 -18.54
C HIS A 445 -5.89 6.55 -19.60
N ILE A 446 -7.08 6.08 -19.20
CA ILE A 446 -8.25 5.92 -20.07
C ILE A 446 -8.73 7.26 -20.63
N ILE A 447 -8.67 8.34 -19.83
CA ILE A 447 -9.06 9.70 -20.26
C ILE A 447 -7.99 10.36 -21.14
N SER A 448 -6.72 10.00 -20.96
CA SER A 448 -5.57 10.64 -21.62
C SER A 448 -5.63 10.79 -23.15
N PRO A 449 -6.26 9.90 -23.94
CA PRO A 449 -6.35 10.03 -25.40
C PRO A 449 -7.11 11.27 -25.86
N LEU A 450 -8.04 11.80 -25.05
CA LEU A 450 -8.76 13.04 -25.35
C LEU A 450 -7.80 14.23 -25.50
N VAL A 451 -6.79 14.31 -24.64
CA VAL A 451 -5.74 15.33 -24.72
C VAL A 451 -4.71 14.92 -25.78
N LEU A 452 -4.22 13.68 -25.74
CA LEU A 452 -3.17 13.21 -26.66
C LEU A 452 -3.53 13.39 -28.13
N PHE A 453 -4.79 13.16 -28.52
CA PHE A 453 -5.22 13.34 -29.91
C PHE A 453 -4.85 14.71 -30.48
N TRP A 454 -5.10 15.78 -29.71
CA TRP A 454 -4.78 17.16 -30.10
C TRP A 454 -3.29 17.47 -30.05
N LEU A 455 -2.54 16.83 -29.14
CA LEU A 455 -1.08 16.94 -29.09
C LEU A 455 -0.43 16.30 -30.31
N LEU A 456 -0.91 15.12 -30.71
CA LEU A 456 -0.36 14.35 -31.84
C LEU A 456 -0.64 15.01 -33.20
N ARG A 457 -1.58 15.97 -33.27
CA ARG A 457 -1.83 16.75 -34.49
C ARG A 457 -0.64 17.63 -34.88
N GLY A 458 0.30 17.87 -33.96
CA GLY A 458 1.58 18.52 -34.24
C GLY A 458 1.54 20.05 -34.30
N SER A 459 0.35 20.67 -34.28
CA SER A 459 0.23 22.12 -34.13
C SER A 459 0.54 22.53 -32.68
N LYS A 460 1.52 23.43 -32.51
CA LYS A 460 1.89 23.96 -31.19
C LYS A 460 0.70 24.61 -30.48
N ARG A 461 -0.11 25.39 -31.20
CA ARG A 461 -1.31 26.05 -30.67
C ARG A 461 -2.32 25.03 -30.18
N SER A 462 -2.63 24.02 -31.00
CA SER A 462 -3.55 22.93 -30.63
C SER A 462 -3.08 22.16 -29.39
N SER A 463 -1.77 21.87 -29.31
CA SER A 463 -1.20 21.10 -28.21
C SER A 463 -1.26 21.87 -26.89
N TRP A 464 -0.85 23.14 -26.89
CA TRP A 464 -0.92 24.00 -25.71
C TRP A 464 -2.37 24.26 -25.28
N SER A 465 -3.28 24.52 -26.22
CA SER A 465 -4.71 24.66 -25.91
C SER A 465 -5.26 23.41 -25.24
N ALA A 466 -5.00 22.21 -25.76
CA ALA A 466 -5.50 20.98 -25.17
C ALA A 466 -4.92 20.70 -23.76
N LEU A 467 -3.63 20.97 -23.55
CA LEU A 467 -2.99 20.82 -22.24
C LEU A 467 -3.53 21.81 -21.20
N ILE A 468 -3.65 23.10 -21.58
CA ILE A 468 -4.16 24.15 -20.69
C ILE A 468 -5.63 23.90 -20.38
N ILE A 469 -6.46 23.58 -21.38
CA ILE A 469 -7.87 23.25 -21.17
C ILE A 469 -7.98 22.02 -20.26
N GLY A 470 -7.20 20.96 -20.48
CA GLY A 470 -7.21 19.77 -19.63
C GLY A 470 -6.89 20.08 -18.17
N LEU A 471 -5.81 20.84 -17.92
CA LEU A 471 -5.43 21.25 -16.58
C LEU A 471 -6.46 22.17 -15.93
N THR A 472 -6.95 23.19 -16.65
CA THR A 472 -7.93 24.15 -16.13
C THR A 472 -9.26 23.48 -15.82
N VAL A 473 -9.77 22.58 -16.68
CA VAL A 473 -10.99 21.81 -16.42
C VAL A 473 -10.81 20.90 -15.21
N SER A 474 -9.68 20.19 -15.13
CA SER A 474 -9.36 19.32 -14.00
C SER A 474 -9.30 20.09 -12.67
N LEU A 475 -8.61 21.24 -12.64
CA LEU A 475 -8.55 22.12 -11.48
C LEU A 475 -9.92 22.70 -11.11
N LEU A 476 -10.69 23.17 -12.09
CA LEU A 476 -12.02 23.74 -11.88
C LEU A 476 -12.96 22.70 -11.26
N VAL A 477 -13.02 21.51 -11.85
CA VAL A 477 -13.87 20.42 -11.36
C VAL A 477 -13.44 19.97 -9.97
N ALA A 478 -12.14 19.80 -9.72
CA ALA A 478 -11.62 19.46 -8.39
C ALA A 478 -11.99 20.53 -7.35
N THR A 479 -11.79 21.81 -7.69
CA THR A 479 -12.09 22.93 -6.79
C THR A 479 -13.58 23.01 -6.50
N LEU A 480 -14.43 23.01 -7.53
CA LEU A 480 -15.88 23.03 -7.35
C LEU A 480 -16.34 21.85 -6.49
N TYR A 481 -15.83 20.65 -6.75
CA TYR A 481 -16.16 19.48 -5.96
C TYR A 481 -15.77 19.64 -4.48
N ILE A 482 -14.56 20.13 -4.18
CA ILE A 482 -14.09 20.35 -2.79
C ILE A 482 -14.94 21.40 -2.07
N PHE A 483 -15.38 22.45 -2.75
CA PHE A 483 -16.20 23.51 -2.14
C PHE A 483 -17.68 23.13 -2.01
N LEU A 484 -18.20 22.28 -2.89
CA LEU A 484 -19.60 21.83 -2.86
C LEU A 484 -19.82 20.60 -1.98
N THR A 485 -18.76 19.85 -1.69
CA THR A 485 -18.82 18.61 -0.92
C THR A 485 -18.24 18.82 0.46
N ASP A 486 -18.91 18.30 1.48
CA ASP A 486 -18.37 18.29 2.84
C ASP A 486 -17.25 17.25 2.99
N THR A 487 -16.06 17.65 2.53
CA THR A 487 -14.85 16.83 2.61
C THR A 487 -14.29 16.72 4.03
N ALA A 488 -14.77 17.52 4.99
CA ALA A 488 -14.32 17.46 6.38
C ALA A 488 -14.85 16.21 7.08
N ASN A 489 -16.11 15.85 6.83
CA ASN A 489 -16.74 14.68 7.46
C ASN A 489 -16.24 13.34 6.91
N ASN A 490 -15.82 13.26 5.64
CA ASN A 490 -15.28 12.03 5.06
C ASN A 490 -14.12 12.32 4.10
N TYR A 491 -13.01 12.80 4.68
CA TYR A 491 -11.81 13.21 3.94
C TYR A 491 -11.25 12.08 3.07
N TYR A 492 -11.17 10.85 3.59
CA TYR A 492 -10.57 9.74 2.85
C TYR A 492 -11.36 9.37 1.59
N THR A 493 -12.67 9.17 1.72
CA THR A 493 -13.51 8.78 0.58
C THR A 493 -13.70 9.92 -0.40
N LEU A 494 -14.04 11.10 0.12
CA LEU A 494 -14.48 12.20 -0.72
C LEU A 494 -13.30 12.97 -1.33
N TYR A 495 -12.15 13.09 -0.63
CA TYR A 495 -11.00 13.85 -1.10
C TYR A 495 -9.76 13.01 -1.42
N TYR A 496 -9.42 12.00 -0.61
CA TYR A 496 -8.16 11.27 -0.75
C TYR A 496 -8.19 10.23 -1.88
N PHE A 497 -9.24 9.41 -1.95
CA PHE A 497 -9.44 8.34 -2.96
C PHE A 497 -10.19 8.80 -4.23
N ASN A 498 -10.59 10.08 -4.29
CA ASN A 498 -11.38 10.60 -5.39
C ASN A 498 -10.52 10.99 -6.61
N VAL A 499 -10.94 10.56 -7.80
CA VAL A 499 -10.26 10.84 -9.08
C VAL A 499 -10.20 12.32 -9.39
N LEU A 500 -11.28 13.06 -9.13
CA LEU A 500 -11.41 14.46 -9.51
C LEU A 500 -10.31 15.29 -8.83
N THR A 501 -10.16 15.12 -7.53
CA THR A 501 -9.18 15.82 -6.69
C THR A 501 -7.72 15.36 -6.94
N ARG A 502 -7.53 14.18 -7.56
CA ARG A 502 -6.20 13.61 -7.91
C ARG A 502 -5.79 13.79 -9.37
N SER A 503 -6.72 14.23 -10.22
CA SER A 503 -6.48 14.41 -11.65
C SER A 503 -5.50 15.55 -12.02
N PRO A 504 -5.40 16.69 -11.30
CA PRO A 504 -4.55 17.79 -11.74
C PRO A 504 -3.04 17.48 -11.85
N PRO A 505 -2.40 16.78 -10.87
CA PRO A 505 -1.01 16.34 -10.99
C PRO A 505 -0.68 15.59 -12.28
N PHE A 506 -1.61 14.77 -12.77
CA PHE A 506 -1.43 14.01 -14.01
C PHE A 506 -1.36 14.93 -15.23
N PHE A 507 -2.23 15.95 -15.32
CA PHE A 507 -2.18 16.93 -16.41
C PHE A 507 -0.93 17.82 -16.33
N VAL A 508 -0.46 18.18 -15.14
CA VAL A 508 0.85 18.82 -14.96
C VAL A 508 1.96 17.93 -15.53
N GLY A 509 1.91 16.62 -15.24
CA GLY A 509 2.79 15.63 -15.84
C GLY A 509 2.77 15.66 -17.38
N MET A 510 1.58 15.66 -17.98
CA MET A 510 1.42 15.75 -19.44
C MET A 510 2.08 17.02 -20.02
N ILE A 511 1.94 18.16 -19.34
CA ILE A 511 2.60 19.42 -19.73
C ILE A 511 4.12 19.28 -19.70
N VAL A 512 4.67 18.79 -18.59
CA VAL A 512 6.13 18.57 -18.44
C VAL A 512 6.64 17.60 -19.51
N GLY A 513 5.92 16.50 -19.76
CA GLY A 513 6.25 15.54 -20.81
C GLY A 513 6.28 16.17 -22.21
N TYR A 514 5.33 17.04 -22.52
CA TYR A 514 5.29 17.77 -23.80
C TYR A 514 6.45 18.77 -23.93
N ILE A 515 6.75 19.53 -22.87
CA ILE A 515 7.90 20.46 -22.83
C ILE A 515 9.21 19.70 -23.08
N LEU A 516 9.45 18.61 -22.34
CA LEU A 516 10.65 17.78 -22.51
C LEU A 516 10.76 17.23 -23.94
N ARG A 517 9.63 16.91 -24.57
CA ARG A 517 9.61 16.40 -25.94
C ARG A 517 9.95 17.47 -26.98
N ILE A 518 9.31 18.65 -26.93
CA ILE A 518 9.58 19.75 -27.88
C ILE A 518 11.05 20.17 -27.81
N TYR A 519 11.59 20.22 -26.60
CA TYR A 519 12.94 20.69 -26.38
C TYR A 519 13.99 19.59 -26.44
N ARG A 520 13.67 18.32 -26.71
CA ARG A 520 14.63 17.19 -26.57
C ARG A 520 15.99 17.44 -27.21
N ASN A 521 16.01 17.94 -28.45
CA ASN A 521 17.25 18.21 -29.21
C ASN A 521 17.65 19.71 -29.20
N LYS A 522 16.97 20.54 -28.41
CA LYS A 522 17.22 21.97 -28.32
C LYS A 522 17.91 22.30 -27.01
N LYS A 523 19.00 23.05 -27.10
CA LYS A 523 19.63 23.68 -25.93
C LYS A 523 18.76 24.86 -25.53
N VAL A 524 18.23 24.80 -24.31
CA VAL A 524 17.49 25.92 -23.70
C VAL A 524 18.55 26.83 -23.10
N GLN A 525 18.68 28.06 -23.58
CA GLN A 525 19.61 29.03 -23.01
C GLN A 525 18.97 29.67 -21.77
N MET A 526 19.30 29.12 -20.60
CA MET A 526 18.91 29.68 -19.30
C MET A 526 20.17 30.02 -18.50
N SER A 527 20.19 31.18 -17.83
CA SER A 527 21.29 31.53 -16.93
C SER A 527 21.29 30.60 -15.72
N ARG A 528 22.49 30.19 -15.26
CA ARG A 528 22.61 29.28 -14.11
C ARG A 528 22.01 29.89 -12.83
N LEU A 529 22.07 31.21 -12.69
CA LEU A 529 21.47 31.95 -11.58
C LEU A 529 19.94 31.86 -11.61
N LEU A 530 19.31 32.06 -12.78
CA LEU A 530 17.86 31.93 -12.91
C LEU A 530 17.41 30.49 -12.65
N ALA A 531 18.15 29.50 -13.17
CA ALA A 531 17.87 28.10 -12.93
C ALA A 531 17.93 27.74 -11.43
N ALA A 532 18.97 28.22 -10.73
CA ALA A 532 19.13 28.03 -9.30
C ALA A 532 18.02 28.73 -8.50
N PHE A 533 17.70 29.98 -8.84
CA PHE A 533 16.63 30.75 -8.19
C PHE A 533 15.27 30.07 -8.32
N LEU A 534 14.88 29.65 -9.52
CA LEU A 534 13.63 28.92 -9.75
C LEU A 534 13.61 27.55 -9.06
N THR A 535 14.76 26.89 -8.95
CA THR A 535 14.88 25.63 -8.21
C THR A 535 14.71 25.85 -6.71
N LEU A 536 15.26 26.94 -6.15
CA LEU A 536 15.02 27.33 -4.76
C LEU A 536 13.55 27.66 -4.50
N ILE A 537 12.89 28.38 -5.41
CA ILE A 537 11.44 28.62 -5.33
C ILE A 537 10.69 27.29 -5.35
N SER A 538 11.04 26.38 -6.25
CA SER A 538 10.39 25.08 -6.36
C SER A 538 10.51 24.25 -5.07
N ILE A 539 11.71 24.20 -4.47
CA ILE A 539 11.95 23.55 -3.17
C ILE A 539 11.20 24.27 -2.04
N GLY A 540 11.17 25.61 -2.06
CA GLY A 540 10.39 26.40 -1.10
C GLY A 540 8.90 26.09 -1.18
N MET A 541 8.35 25.98 -2.39
CA MET A 541 6.94 25.62 -2.61
C MET A 541 6.64 24.19 -2.16
N THR A 542 7.52 23.20 -2.35
CA THR A 542 7.28 21.84 -1.83
C THR A 542 7.24 21.83 -0.32
N HIS A 543 8.16 22.53 0.36
CA HIS A 543 8.17 22.63 1.82
C HIS A 543 6.95 23.40 2.34
N LEU A 544 6.54 24.46 1.65
CA LEU A 544 5.32 25.19 1.97
C LEU A 544 4.08 24.28 1.86
N MET A 545 3.96 23.47 0.81
CA MET A 545 2.82 22.56 0.67
C MET A 545 2.80 21.49 1.78
N LEU A 546 3.96 20.97 2.18
CA LEU A 546 4.08 20.05 3.32
C LEU A 546 3.66 20.73 4.63
N TYR A 547 4.11 21.97 4.84
CA TYR A 547 3.79 22.73 6.05
C TYR A 547 2.30 23.09 6.12
N LEU A 548 1.70 23.50 5.00
CA LEU A 548 0.25 23.76 4.93
C LEU A 548 -0.58 22.50 5.17
N ASN A 549 -0.17 21.34 4.64
CA ASN A 549 -0.83 20.06 4.93
C ASN A 549 -0.71 19.68 6.42
N PHE A 550 0.44 19.95 7.04
CA PHE A 550 0.62 19.80 8.48
C PHE A 550 -0.30 20.74 9.27
N LEU A 551 -0.41 22.01 8.88
CA LEU A 551 -1.25 23.01 9.55
C LEU A 551 -2.74 22.64 9.52
N ILE A 552 -3.28 22.23 8.37
CA ILE A 552 -4.69 21.81 8.27
C ILE A 552 -4.99 20.51 9.05
N SER A 553 -3.94 19.78 9.46
CA SER A 553 -4.05 18.55 10.26
C SER A 553 -3.94 18.81 11.77
N GLN A 554 -3.77 20.07 12.19
CA GLN A 554 -3.69 20.44 13.61
C GLN A 554 -5.06 20.45 14.28
N PHE A 555 -5.09 20.20 15.59
CA PHE A 555 -6.35 20.15 16.37
C PHE A 555 -7.11 21.48 16.38
N ASP A 556 -6.37 22.59 16.46
CA ASP A 556 -6.95 23.93 16.61
C ASP A 556 -7.31 24.58 15.25
N TRP A 557 -7.19 23.84 14.14
CA TRP A 557 -7.49 24.36 12.81
C TRP A 557 -9.00 24.28 12.53
N ASP A 558 -9.66 25.44 12.48
CA ASP A 558 -11.11 25.57 12.28
C ASP A 558 -11.50 26.19 10.92
N ASN A 559 -10.52 26.67 10.15
CA ASN A 559 -10.79 27.43 8.93
C ASN A 559 -11.04 26.54 7.71
N GLN A 560 -12.29 26.13 7.53
CA GLN A 560 -12.72 25.28 6.40
C GLN A 560 -12.43 25.91 5.03
N THR A 561 -12.60 27.23 4.88
CA THR A 561 -12.36 27.92 3.61
C THR A 561 -10.89 27.84 3.21
N ALA A 562 -9.98 28.07 4.16
CA ALA A 562 -8.56 27.92 3.94
C ALA A 562 -8.19 26.45 3.64
N THR A 563 -8.78 25.48 4.35
CA THR A 563 -8.63 24.04 4.05
C THR A 563 -9.01 23.72 2.61
N ASN A 564 -10.15 24.22 2.14
CA ASN A 564 -10.64 23.97 0.78
C ASN A 564 -9.69 24.55 -0.27
N PHE A 565 -9.17 25.76 -0.07
CA PHE A 565 -8.16 26.35 -0.96
C PHE A 565 -6.85 25.55 -0.96
N ILE A 566 -6.35 25.18 0.21
CA ILE A 566 -5.11 24.38 0.33
C ILE A 566 -5.29 23.03 -0.37
N ASN A 567 -6.41 22.34 -0.15
CA ASN A 567 -6.71 21.05 -0.77
C ASN A 567 -6.88 21.15 -2.30
N ALA A 568 -7.46 22.25 -2.80
CA ALA A 568 -7.65 22.44 -4.24
C ALA A 568 -6.33 22.61 -5.01
N PHE A 569 -5.33 23.30 -4.43
CA PHE A 569 -4.11 23.68 -5.16
C PHE A 569 -2.85 22.91 -4.75
N SER A 570 -2.78 22.38 -3.53
CA SER A 570 -1.54 21.81 -2.98
C SER A 570 -0.94 20.69 -3.84
N ARG A 571 -1.77 19.75 -4.29
CA ARG A 571 -1.34 18.63 -5.15
C ARG A 571 -0.80 19.11 -6.50
N THR A 572 -1.42 20.12 -7.09
CA THR A 572 -1.00 20.71 -8.38
C THR A 572 0.33 21.45 -8.24
N ILE A 573 0.48 22.24 -7.19
CA ILE A 573 1.72 22.96 -6.89
C ILE A 573 2.85 21.97 -6.62
N TRP A 574 2.60 20.92 -5.84
CA TRP A 574 3.54 19.83 -5.61
C TRP A 574 4.03 19.21 -6.93
N ALA A 575 3.10 18.80 -7.79
CA ALA A 575 3.40 18.22 -9.09
C ALA A 575 4.20 19.16 -10.00
N ALA A 576 3.88 20.46 -9.99
CA ALA A 576 4.59 21.46 -10.78
C ALA A 576 6.03 21.65 -10.29
N SER A 577 6.24 21.65 -8.96
CA SER A 577 7.56 21.72 -8.37
C SER A 577 8.42 20.51 -8.72
N VAL A 578 7.90 19.28 -8.55
CA VAL A 578 8.66 18.08 -8.95
C VAL A 578 8.90 18.07 -10.46
N GLY A 579 7.94 18.53 -11.26
CA GLY A 579 8.08 18.70 -12.71
C GLY A 579 9.21 19.66 -13.11
N TRP A 580 9.37 20.77 -12.38
CA TRP A 580 10.48 21.70 -12.55
C TRP A 580 11.83 21.04 -12.24
N ILE A 581 11.93 20.28 -11.14
CA ILE A 581 13.14 19.53 -10.77
C ILE A 581 13.53 18.56 -11.89
N ILE A 582 12.57 17.81 -12.45
CA ILE A 582 12.82 16.93 -13.60
C ILE A 582 13.35 17.72 -14.80
N PHE A 583 12.72 18.85 -15.12
CA PHE A 583 13.11 19.68 -16.25
C PHE A 583 14.57 20.16 -16.15
N VAL A 584 14.97 20.71 -15.00
CA VAL A 584 16.36 21.18 -14.81
C VAL A 584 17.36 20.03 -14.79
N CYS A 585 17.00 18.86 -14.25
CA CYS A 585 17.84 17.66 -14.28
C CYS A 585 18.11 17.21 -15.73
N VAL A 586 17.05 17.04 -16.52
CA VAL A 586 17.15 16.60 -17.93
C VAL A 586 17.89 17.62 -18.81
N LYS A 587 17.81 18.91 -18.49
CA LYS A 587 18.50 19.98 -19.23
C LYS A 587 19.92 20.28 -18.76
N GLY A 588 20.42 19.57 -17.74
CA GLY A 588 21.78 19.75 -17.24
C GLY A 588 21.96 20.97 -16.32
N TYR A 589 20.85 21.56 -15.85
CA TYR A 589 20.85 22.66 -14.87
C TYR A 589 20.66 22.18 -13.42
N GLY A 590 20.35 20.90 -13.20
CA GLY A 590 20.06 20.36 -11.88
C GLY A 590 21.26 20.21 -10.93
N GLY A 591 22.49 20.33 -11.43
CA GLY A 591 23.71 20.35 -10.60
C GLY A 591 23.77 19.17 -9.60
N PRO A 592 23.86 19.45 -8.27
CA PRO A 592 23.90 18.41 -7.23
C PRO A 592 22.66 17.53 -7.19
N ILE A 593 21.47 18.09 -7.45
CA ILE A 593 20.21 17.33 -7.43
C ILE A 593 20.22 16.28 -8.53
N ASN A 594 20.67 16.65 -9.74
CA ASN A 594 20.78 15.71 -10.84
C ASN A 594 21.82 14.62 -10.55
N TRP A 595 22.97 14.99 -9.98
CA TRP A 595 23.99 14.02 -9.57
C TRP A 595 23.43 12.99 -8.58
N PHE A 596 22.71 13.45 -7.55
CA PHE A 596 22.12 12.58 -6.54
C PHE A 596 21.01 11.67 -7.12
N LEU A 597 20.11 12.21 -7.94
CA LEU A 597 19.00 11.44 -8.52
C LEU A 597 19.44 10.42 -9.59
N CYS A 598 20.61 10.61 -10.20
CA CYS A 598 21.18 9.68 -11.18
C CYS A 598 22.12 8.63 -10.56
N LEU A 599 22.26 8.57 -9.23
CA LEU A 599 23.09 7.55 -8.58
C LEU A 599 22.59 6.14 -8.89
N GLN A 600 23.53 5.21 -9.10
CA GLN A 600 23.21 3.82 -9.45
C GLN A 600 22.42 3.09 -8.35
N ILE A 601 22.53 3.52 -7.08
CA ILE A 601 21.78 2.96 -5.94
C ILE A 601 20.26 3.01 -6.17
N TRP A 602 19.77 3.98 -6.96
CA TRP A 602 18.35 4.12 -7.24
C TRP A 602 17.84 3.19 -8.33
N LYS A 603 18.72 2.63 -9.18
CA LYS A 603 18.30 1.85 -10.35
C LYS A 603 17.50 0.61 -9.95
N ILE A 604 17.93 -0.11 -8.91
CA ILE A 604 17.24 -1.33 -8.47
C ILE A 604 15.87 -0.98 -7.84
N PRO A 605 15.77 -0.15 -6.79
CA PRO A 605 14.47 0.23 -6.20
C PRO A 605 13.51 0.84 -7.23
N ALA A 606 14.01 1.62 -8.19
CA ALA A 606 13.19 2.17 -9.25
C ALA A 606 12.57 1.10 -10.16
N LYS A 607 13.35 0.07 -10.54
CA LYS A 607 12.86 -1.05 -11.38
C LYS A 607 11.82 -1.90 -10.65
N VAL A 608 12.00 -2.15 -9.35
CA VAL A 608 11.09 -2.98 -8.55
C VAL A 608 10.03 -2.18 -7.79
N SER A 609 9.95 -0.86 -7.99
CA SER A 609 9.04 0.04 -7.27
C SER A 609 7.57 -0.40 -7.32
N TYR A 610 7.13 -0.96 -8.44
CA TYR A 610 5.78 -1.52 -8.57
C TYR A 610 5.56 -2.74 -7.66
N GLY A 611 6.52 -3.66 -7.61
CA GLY A 611 6.48 -4.80 -6.71
C GLY A 611 6.55 -4.37 -5.25
N MET A 612 7.42 -3.42 -4.91
CA MET A 612 7.48 -2.83 -3.56
C MET A 612 6.12 -2.27 -3.15
N TYR A 613 5.47 -1.52 -4.04
CA TYR A 613 4.18 -0.92 -3.77
C TYR A 613 3.08 -1.95 -3.48
N LEU A 614 3.08 -3.10 -4.16
CA LEU A 614 2.04 -4.11 -3.93
C LEU A 614 2.28 -4.93 -2.65
N VAL A 615 3.54 -5.26 -2.31
CA VAL A 615 3.81 -6.24 -1.24
C VAL A 615 4.05 -5.61 0.14
N HIS A 616 4.46 -4.33 0.22
CA HIS A 616 4.89 -3.73 1.48
C HIS A 616 3.80 -3.72 2.55
N TYR A 617 2.56 -3.41 2.15
CA TYR A 617 1.46 -3.24 3.10
C TYR A 617 1.03 -4.58 3.70
N SER A 618 0.84 -5.59 2.86
CA SER A 618 0.56 -6.97 3.25
C SER A 618 1.61 -7.52 4.20
N MET A 619 2.90 -7.30 3.89
CA MET A 619 4.02 -7.71 4.74
C MET A 619 3.96 -7.03 6.12
N MET A 620 3.67 -5.73 6.17
CA MET A 620 3.51 -5.03 7.45
C MET A 620 2.32 -5.58 8.25
N PHE A 621 1.18 -5.85 7.61
CA PHE A 621 0.03 -6.48 8.27
C PHE A 621 0.33 -7.88 8.78
N ALA A 622 1.04 -8.73 8.02
CA ALA A 622 1.47 -10.05 8.47
C ALA A 622 2.32 -9.95 9.75
N PHE A 623 3.24 -8.98 9.79
CA PHE A 623 4.07 -8.75 10.97
C PHE A 623 3.23 -8.31 12.17
N TYR A 624 2.39 -7.28 12.04
CA TYR A 624 1.61 -6.77 13.18
C TYR A 624 0.48 -7.69 13.63
N SER A 625 -0.11 -8.47 12.73
CA SER A 625 -1.11 -9.51 13.09
C SER A 625 -0.50 -10.66 13.90
N SER A 626 0.80 -10.91 13.76
CA SER A 626 1.53 -11.86 14.62
C SER A 626 1.92 -11.31 16.00
N ALA A 627 1.64 -10.04 16.28
CA ALA A 627 1.91 -9.48 17.59
C ALA A 627 1.03 -10.15 18.65
N VAL A 628 1.64 -10.51 19.78
CA VAL A 628 0.93 -11.04 20.96
C VAL A 628 0.58 -9.92 21.93
N GLU A 629 1.38 -8.85 21.98
CA GLU A 629 1.15 -7.69 22.86
C GLU A 629 1.05 -6.38 22.07
N PRO A 630 0.33 -5.37 22.61
CA PRO A 630 0.32 -4.02 22.05
C PRO A 630 1.73 -3.44 21.90
N VAL A 631 2.00 -2.82 20.76
CA VAL A 631 3.34 -2.30 20.44
C VAL A 631 3.50 -0.88 21.00
N TYR A 632 4.51 -0.64 21.82
CA TYR A 632 4.76 0.71 22.34
C TYR A 632 5.40 1.63 21.27
N PHE A 633 4.80 2.79 21.04
CA PHE A 633 5.29 3.82 20.13
C PHE A 633 6.43 4.63 20.75
N THR A 634 7.57 4.61 20.05
CA THR A 634 8.61 5.64 20.13
C THR A 634 9.15 5.88 18.72
N VAL A 635 9.50 7.12 18.38
CA VAL A 635 10.00 7.46 17.04
C VAL A 635 11.19 6.59 16.64
N THR A 636 12.13 6.36 17.57
CA THR A 636 13.30 5.51 17.34
C THR A 636 12.95 4.06 17.03
N SER A 637 12.00 3.46 17.78
CA SER A 637 11.52 2.10 17.52
C SER A 637 10.86 1.99 16.15
N VAL A 638 10.04 2.98 15.78
CA VAL A 638 9.37 3.03 14.48
C VAL A 638 10.38 3.18 13.34
N LEU A 639 11.40 4.02 13.49
CA LEU A 639 12.46 4.18 12.49
C LEU A 639 13.29 2.91 12.33
N PHE A 640 13.57 2.19 13.42
CA PHE A 640 14.25 0.89 13.36
C PHE A 640 13.41 -0.15 12.58
N ARG A 641 12.10 -0.21 12.87
CA ARG A 641 11.15 -1.07 12.14
C ARG A 641 11.01 -0.66 10.67
N PHE A 642 11.04 0.64 10.36
CA PHE A 642 11.02 1.14 8.99
C PHE A 642 12.20 0.61 8.17
N VAL A 643 13.41 0.61 8.71
CA VAL A 643 14.59 0.05 8.01
C VAL A 643 14.37 -1.44 7.74
N ALA A 644 13.90 -2.20 8.72
CA ALA A 644 13.60 -3.63 8.55
C ALA A 644 12.53 -3.85 7.47
N PHE A 645 11.41 -3.12 7.52
CA PHE A 645 10.34 -3.22 6.52
C PHE A 645 10.81 -2.80 5.14
N LEU A 646 11.62 -1.75 5.01
CA LEU A 646 12.15 -1.32 3.72
C LEU A 646 13.06 -2.39 3.11
N SER A 647 13.98 -2.96 3.89
CA SER A 647 14.87 -4.04 3.43
C SER A 647 14.09 -5.28 2.99
N LEU A 648 13.14 -5.75 3.81
CA LEU A 648 12.30 -6.90 3.47
C LEU A 648 11.42 -6.64 2.24
N THR A 649 10.86 -5.43 2.12
CA THR A 649 10.06 -5.02 0.96
C THR A 649 10.88 -5.06 -0.32
N ILE A 650 12.13 -4.55 -0.31
CA ILE A 650 13.01 -4.59 -1.49
C ILE A 650 13.33 -6.04 -1.88
N ILE A 651 13.66 -6.89 -0.91
CA ILE A 651 13.97 -8.31 -1.17
C ILE A 651 12.75 -9.01 -1.77
N LEU A 652 11.58 -8.88 -1.15
CA LEU A 652 10.35 -9.49 -1.64
C LEU A 652 9.96 -8.96 -3.02
N ALA A 653 10.09 -7.65 -3.25
CA ALA A 653 9.83 -7.03 -4.54
C ALA A 653 10.74 -7.58 -5.65
N ILE A 654 12.04 -7.76 -5.38
CA ILE A 654 12.97 -8.37 -6.32
C ILE A 654 12.52 -9.79 -6.69
N LEU A 655 12.14 -10.59 -5.68
CA LEU A 655 11.69 -11.97 -5.89
C LEU A 655 10.40 -12.02 -6.73
N VAL A 656 9.35 -11.30 -6.35
CA VAL A 656 8.08 -11.35 -7.08
C VAL A 656 8.20 -10.75 -8.48
N THR A 657 9.01 -9.71 -8.67
CA THR A 657 9.24 -9.14 -10.01
C THR A 657 10.01 -10.10 -10.92
N ALA A 658 11.07 -10.75 -10.40
CA ALA A 658 11.87 -11.68 -11.19
C ALA A 658 11.15 -13.00 -11.49
N LEU A 659 10.39 -13.53 -10.52
CA LEU A 659 9.77 -14.87 -10.60
C LEU A 659 8.36 -14.86 -11.19
N ILE A 660 7.63 -13.74 -11.09
CA ILE A 660 6.22 -13.66 -11.52
C ILE A 660 6.05 -12.58 -12.60
N ASP A 661 6.39 -11.33 -12.31
CA ASP A 661 6.06 -10.20 -13.19
C ASP A 661 6.77 -10.29 -14.56
N ASN A 662 8.11 -10.34 -14.57
CA ASN A 662 8.91 -10.44 -15.78
C ASN A 662 8.52 -11.61 -16.70
N PRO A 663 8.49 -12.88 -16.23
CA PRO A 663 8.20 -14.02 -17.09
C PRO A 663 6.79 -13.97 -17.68
N ILE A 664 5.79 -13.63 -16.86
CA ILE A 664 4.39 -13.57 -17.32
C ILE A 664 4.19 -12.38 -18.27
N ALA A 665 4.80 -11.22 -17.99
CA ALA A 665 4.74 -10.07 -18.89
C ALA A 665 5.38 -10.39 -20.27
N MET A 666 6.48 -11.13 -20.29
CA MET A 666 7.12 -11.57 -21.54
C MET A 666 6.27 -12.60 -22.29
N LEU A 667 5.66 -13.55 -21.57
CA LEU A 667 4.71 -14.52 -22.14
C LEU A 667 3.52 -13.82 -22.80
N LEU A 668 2.85 -12.92 -22.06
CA LEU A 668 1.71 -12.15 -22.57
C LEU A 668 2.09 -11.32 -23.79
N LYS A 669 3.27 -10.69 -23.78
CA LYS A 669 3.78 -9.94 -24.94
C LYS A 669 4.01 -10.82 -26.16
N SER A 670 4.52 -12.04 -25.97
CA SER A 670 4.73 -13.00 -27.05
C SER A 670 3.40 -13.49 -27.63
N LEU A 671 2.39 -13.74 -26.79
CA LEU A 671 1.07 -14.22 -27.22
C LEU A 671 0.28 -13.18 -28.02
N MET A 672 0.44 -11.90 -27.70
CA MET A 672 -0.28 -10.82 -28.39
C MET A 672 0.31 -10.40 -29.73
N ASP A 673 1.37 -11.08 -30.21
CA ASP A 673 2.03 -10.79 -31.48
C ASP A 673 2.43 -9.31 -31.63
N ILE A 674 2.72 -8.65 -30.49
CA ILE A 674 3.19 -7.27 -30.46
C ILE A 674 4.67 -7.32 -30.82
N LYS A 675 4.96 -7.44 -32.12
CA LYS A 675 6.30 -7.18 -32.64
C LYS A 675 6.75 -5.83 -32.08
N PRO A 676 7.93 -5.74 -31.43
CA PRO A 676 8.47 -4.44 -31.08
C PRO A 676 8.46 -3.59 -32.35
N PRO A 677 8.08 -2.30 -32.26
CA PRO A 677 8.17 -1.44 -33.43
C PRO A 677 9.60 -1.55 -33.92
N GLN A 678 9.78 -2.02 -35.16
CA GLN A 678 11.06 -1.89 -35.82
C GLN A 678 11.43 -0.41 -35.68
N GLU A 679 12.58 -0.14 -35.06
CA GLU A 679 13.19 1.16 -35.19
C GLU A 679 13.33 1.39 -36.69
N LYS A 680 12.42 2.18 -37.25
CA LYS A 680 12.71 2.82 -38.52
C LYS A 680 14.00 3.61 -38.25
N PRO A 681 15.04 3.46 -39.08
CA PRO A 681 16.20 4.33 -38.99
C PRO A 681 15.66 5.76 -38.90
N LEU A 682 16.24 6.56 -37.99
CA LEU A 682 15.98 7.98 -37.90
C LEU A 682 16.28 8.61 -39.27
N THR A 683 15.31 8.60 -40.17
CA THR A 683 15.30 9.49 -41.32
C THR A 683 15.29 10.87 -40.73
N LYS A 684 16.34 11.65 -41.02
CA LYS A 684 16.40 13.09 -40.80
C LYS A 684 15.01 13.66 -41.05
N ASP A 685 14.48 14.38 -40.06
CA ASP A 685 13.28 15.18 -40.19
C ASP A 685 13.41 16.01 -41.48
N SER A 686 12.72 15.62 -42.55
CA SER A 686 12.58 16.43 -43.77
C SER A 686 11.60 17.60 -43.55
N ARG A 687 11.59 18.14 -42.33
CA ARG A 687 11.00 19.44 -41.98
C ARG A 687 12.12 20.36 -41.51
N GLU A 688 13.16 20.50 -42.33
CA GLU A 688 14.13 21.58 -42.25
C GLU A 688 13.65 22.75 -43.11
N ILE A 689 13.42 23.89 -42.47
CA ILE A 689 13.53 25.20 -43.10
C ILE A 689 14.99 25.63 -42.87
N SER A 690 15.63 25.99 -43.98
CA SER A 690 16.98 26.51 -44.18
C SER A 690 17.50 27.44 -43.08
N ASP A 691 18.67 27.15 -42.52
CA ASP A 691 19.95 27.82 -42.82
C ASP A 691 20.97 27.70 -41.67
N GLY A 692 22.25 27.64 -42.05
CA GLY A 692 23.39 28.01 -41.20
C GLY A 692 24.23 26.84 -40.66
N GLN A 693 25.19 26.39 -41.47
CA GLN A 693 26.32 25.56 -41.03
C GLN A 693 27.07 26.19 -39.85
N THR A 694 27.39 25.39 -38.83
CA THR A 694 28.62 25.57 -38.04
C THR A 694 29.03 24.24 -37.40
N ASN A 695 30.24 23.81 -37.74
CA ASN A 695 30.96 22.67 -37.18
C ASN A 695 31.25 22.90 -35.69
N THR A 696 31.07 21.88 -34.83
CA THR A 696 31.87 21.62 -33.61
C THR A 696 31.42 20.33 -32.88
N PRO A 697 32.30 19.68 -32.09
CA PRO A 697 32.32 18.22 -31.92
C PRO A 697 31.40 17.66 -30.82
N SER A 698 31.19 16.34 -30.89
CA SER A 698 30.47 15.50 -29.93
C SER A 698 31.09 15.59 -28.52
N LEU A 699 30.36 16.18 -27.57
CA LEU A 699 30.71 16.07 -26.16
C LEU A 699 30.04 14.82 -25.58
N ALA A 700 30.89 13.84 -25.29
CA ALA A 700 30.59 12.61 -24.62
C ALA A 700 29.89 12.82 -23.27
N SER A 701 28.92 11.95 -23.02
CA SER A 701 28.47 11.54 -21.69
C SER A 701 29.68 11.16 -20.84
N ARG A 702 30.01 11.96 -19.83
CA ARG A 702 30.84 11.50 -18.71
C ARG A 702 29.99 10.57 -17.85
N GLY A 703 29.92 9.30 -18.25
CA GLY A 703 29.47 8.20 -17.41
C GLY A 703 30.51 7.94 -16.33
N CYS A 704 30.02 7.73 -15.11
CA CYS A 704 30.82 7.38 -13.94
C CYS A 704 31.33 5.93 -14.10
N ASN A 705 32.64 5.72 -14.17
CA ASN A 705 33.28 4.41 -14.21
C ASN A 705 33.35 3.82 -12.79
N VAL A 706 32.36 3.04 -12.39
CA VAL A 706 32.49 2.06 -11.29
C VAL A 706 31.61 0.87 -11.66
N CYS A 707 32.19 -0.17 -12.26
CA CYS A 707 31.72 -1.57 -12.34
C CYS A 707 32.59 -2.35 -13.35
N GLN A 708 33.83 -2.65 -12.99
CA GLN A 708 34.56 -3.80 -13.53
C GLN A 708 34.66 -4.84 -12.42
N ALA A 709 33.57 -5.55 -12.21
CA ALA A 709 33.51 -6.81 -11.47
C ALA A 709 32.29 -7.53 -12.01
N PHE A 710 32.45 -8.75 -12.50
CA PHE A 710 31.46 -9.53 -13.28
C PHE A 710 31.42 -9.26 -14.79
N GLU A 711 32.58 -9.26 -15.44
CA GLU A 711 32.70 -9.85 -16.78
C GLU A 711 33.60 -11.09 -16.66
N PRO A 712 33.19 -12.27 -17.16
CA PRO A 712 34.12 -13.39 -17.30
C PRO A 712 35.13 -13.04 -18.39
N ASN A 713 36.42 -13.14 -18.07
CA ASN A 713 37.55 -12.95 -18.99
C ASN A 713 37.43 -13.91 -20.19
N GLU A 714 36.90 -13.44 -21.31
CA GLU A 714 37.21 -13.98 -22.63
C GLU A 714 38.36 -13.15 -23.20
N ASN A 715 39.60 -13.61 -23.01
CA ASN A 715 40.74 -13.42 -23.92
C ASN A 715 42.03 -13.93 -23.27
N GLU A 716 42.29 -15.23 -23.41
CA GLU A 716 43.64 -15.78 -23.39
C GLU A 716 43.61 -17.10 -24.16
N ASN A 717 43.88 -17.02 -25.47
CA ASN A 717 44.54 -18.05 -26.27
C ASN A 717 44.64 -17.56 -27.73
N GLY A 718 45.77 -16.93 -28.03
CA GLY A 718 46.10 -16.43 -29.35
C GLY A 718 47.57 -16.05 -29.47
N GLU A 719 48.48 -16.94 -29.07
CA GLU A 719 49.89 -16.83 -29.42
C GLU A 719 50.26 -17.82 -30.54
N LYS A 720 50.81 -17.23 -31.60
CA LYS A 720 51.86 -17.77 -32.50
C LYS A 720 51.49 -18.98 -33.37
N ASN A 721 51.38 -18.72 -34.69
CA ASN A 721 52.34 -19.25 -35.65
C ASN A 721 52.21 -18.53 -37.00
N ASN A 722 53.22 -17.71 -37.29
CA ASN A 722 53.50 -17.17 -38.61
C ASN A 722 54.72 -17.94 -39.12
N GLU A 723 54.52 -18.95 -39.95
CA GLU A 723 55.61 -19.54 -40.73
C GLU A 723 55.19 -19.82 -42.17
N LYS A 724 55.91 -19.12 -43.04
CA LYS A 724 56.07 -19.20 -44.49
C LYS A 724 55.73 -20.54 -45.17
N SER A 725 55.20 -20.40 -46.39
CA SER A 725 55.79 -20.92 -47.65
C SER A 725 54.83 -21.75 -48.52
N LYS A 726 54.65 -21.22 -49.74
CA LYS A 726 54.18 -21.84 -51.00
C LYS A 726 52.70 -22.09 -51.19
#